data_AF-A0A9Q0G4E7-F1
#
_entry.id   AF-A0A9Q0G4E7-F1
#
_cell.length_a   1.000
_cell.length_b   1.000
_cell.length_c   1.000
_cell.angle_alpha   90.00
_cell.angle_beta   90.00
_cell.angle_gamma   90.00
#
_symmetry.space_group_name_H-M   'P 1'
#
loop_
_entity.id
_entity.type
_entity.pdbx_description
1 polymer ?
#
loop_
_entity_poly.entity_id
_entity_poly.type
_entity_poly.pdbx_seq_one_letter_code
_entity_poly.pdbx_strand_id
1 'polypeptide(L)'
;MAVASLFPVVFFFGTVLAGLLVDPAMAAVIGLGSRLLARENRAWVSDNNTFAFGFTPAKNNANDDDNLFQVGIWFLNLPGDRTVVWSANRNSPVTRDAVLELDNTGNLVLQDGSTTVWMSNTSGAGVVSAAMEESGNFILYTSTNGSAWQSFDHPSDTLLPNQPLTVSLELTSPKSPVHGGYYSLKMLQQPTSLNLALTYNLPESYDASPEAYANYTYWPGPDISNVTGDVVAVLDEAGSFGIVYGNSSDGAVYVHKNDNDFNGLASAINKSTRLSILRRLILETNGNIRMYRWDDDVNGSRQWVPEWAAVSNPCDIAGICGNGICNLDRSKTNASCSCLPGSSKANNDDLCMENSSSIGNCDAPNVNQTSQFKIMPVQQTNYYFSGFSVIANYSDVPTVSKCGDACLSDCECIASVYGLDDEKPYCWVLRSLDFGGFEDTGSTLFVKVRANESMGTGDGKRDSDDDSTRKKVLAIPIVVSMTALLGLLCLLLYYSVHRKRSLKRALETSLILSGAPVHFSYRDLQIRTWNFSQLLGTGGFGSVYKGSLSDGTLVAVKKLDKVLPHGEKEFITEVNTIGSMHHMNLVRLCGYCSESSHRFCYHWFLQAMTDEMPLKVADRRMEGVINEEELMRALKVAFWCIQDEVFMRPSMGDVIKMLEGSMEINMPPMPQTVVELIEEGLDQVYRAMKRDFHQFSSFTITTHPSSHATCSYSTMSPR
;
A
#
# COMPACT_ATOMS: atom_id res chain seq x y z
N MET A 1 24.84 -97.16 -13.62
CA MET A 1 25.71 -95.97 -13.44
C MET A 1 24.97 -95.04 -12.50
N ALA A 2 25.26 -95.15 -11.19
CA ALA A 2 26.11 -94.19 -10.44
C ALA A 2 25.43 -92.81 -10.39
N VAL A 3 24.65 -92.46 -9.35
CA VAL A 3 24.99 -92.12 -7.95
C VAL A 3 25.90 -90.89 -7.83
N ALA A 4 25.36 -89.80 -7.25
CA ALA A 4 25.96 -88.97 -6.17
C ALA A 4 25.10 -87.67 -6.01
N SER A 5 24.19 -87.55 -5.04
CA SER A 5 24.36 -87.21 -3.60
C SER A 5 24.85 -85.77 -3.37
N LEU A 6 24.00 -84.84 -2.90
CA LEU A 6 23.73 -84.52 -1.48
C LEU A 6 24.98 -84.03 -0.71
N PHE A 7 25.01 -82.76 -0.27
CA PHE A 7 24.96 -82.35 1.15
C PHE A 7 25.26 -80.83 1.35
N PRO A 8 24.54 -80.15 2.27
CA PRO A 8 24.84 -78.80 2.78
C PRO A 8 25.48 -78.83 4.17
N VAL A 9 26.52 -78.00 4.46
CA VAL A 9 27.12 -77.79 5.81
C VAL A 9 27.86 -76.41 5.81
N VAL A 10 27.39 -75.33 6.45
CA VAL A 10 27.48 -74.86 7.87
C VAL A 10 28.84 -74.25 8.28
N PHE A 11 28.83 -72.98 8.77
CA PHE A 11 29.44 -72.41 10.02
C PHE A 11 29.69 -70.87 9.85
N PHE A 12 28.87 -69.98 10.44
CA PHE A 12 28.99 -69.31 11.76
C PHE A 12 30.21 -68.37 11.93
N PHE A 13 29.99 -67.04 12.03
CA PHE A 13 30.39 -66.14 13.15
C PHE A 13 30.20 -64.65 12.77
N GLY A 14 29.71 -63.83 13.71
CA GLY A 14 30.11 -62.43 13.81
C GLY A 14 29.03 -61.36 13.63
N THR A 15 28.42 -60.97 14.75
CA THR A 15 27.67 -59.72 14.97
C THR A 15 28.47 -58.44 14.68
N VAL A 16 27.71 -57.34 14.52
CA VAL A 16 28.10 -55.91 14.57
C VAL A 16 28.38 -55.26 13.21
N LEU A 17 27.37 -54.55 12.68
CA LEU A 17 27.56 -53.17 12.22
C LEU A 17 26.24 -52.39 12.42
N ALA A 18 26.10 -51.86 13.64
CA ALA A 18 25.22 -50.75 13.90
C ALA A 18 25.88 -49.47 13.37
N GLY A 19 25.06 -48.57 12.84
CA GLY A 19 25.38 -47.15 12.74
C GLY A 19 25.96 -46.70 11.40
N LEU A 20 25.08 -46.18 10.53
CA LEU A 20 25.28 -44.98 9.72
C LEU A 20 23.91 -44.51 9.18
N LEU A 21 22.96 -44.30 10.09
CA LEU A 21 21.93 -43.29 9.91
C LEU A 21 22.33 -42.17 10.86
N VAL A 22 22.87 -41.09 10.30
CA VAL A 22 23.00 -39.83 11.03
C VAL A 22 21.60 -39.26 11.07
N ASP A 23 20.83 -39.57 12.11
CA ASP A 23 19.65 -38.80 12.49
C ASP A 23 20.14 -37.61 13.32
N PRO A 24 20.10 -36.35 12.82
CA PRO A 24 20.45 -35.19 13.63
C PRO A 24 19.24 -34.66 14.43
N ALA A 25 18.15 -35.41 14.51
CA ALA A 25 16.92 -34.98 15.18
C ALA A 25 16.96 -35.32 16.68
N MET A 26 16.86 -34.30 17.53
CA MET A 26 16.57 -34.47 18.95
C MET A 26 15.06 -34.42 19.18
N ALA A 27 14.61 -35.13 20.21
CA ALA A 27 13.22 -35.40 20.55
C ALA A 27 12.29 -34.17 20.56
N ALA A 28 10.99 -34.44 20.38
CA ALA A 28 9.85 -33.50 20.50
C ALA A 28 9.91 -32.60 21.74
N VAL A 29 10.47 -33.13 22.84
CA VAL A 29 10.57 -32.46 24.14
C VAL A 29 12.03 -32.29 24.52
N ILE A 30 12.43 -31.03 24.71
CA ILE A 30 13.79 -30.60 25.05
C ILE A 30 13.85 -30.44 26.58
N GLY A 31 14.63 -31.28 27.24
CA GLY A 31 14.83 -31.20 28.69
C GLY A 31 15.83 -30.13 29.09
N LEU A 32 15.80 -29.74 30.38
CA LEU A 32 16.82 -28.88 30.98
C LEU A 32 18.23 -29.48 30.83
N GLY A 33 19.23 -28.63 30.61
CA GLY A 33 20.62 -28.99 30.32
C GLY A 33 20.90 -29.33 28.85
N SER A 34 19.87 -29.28 27.98
CA SER A 34 20.05 -29.47 26.54
C SER A 34 20.79 -28.30 25.90
N ARG A 35 21.75 -28.60 25.03
CA ARG A 35 22.55 -27.58 24.34
C ARG A 35 22.70 -27.84 22.85
N LEU A 36 22.84 -26.76 22.08
CA LEU A 36 23.26 -26.74 20.69
C LEU A 36 24.56 -25.94 20.57
N LEU A 37 25.42 -26.35 19.65
CA LEU A 37 26.69 -25.68 19.34
C LEU A 37 26.64 -25.15 17.91
N ALA A 38 27.10 -23.93 17.65
CA ALA A 38 27.00 -23.32 16.32
C ALA A 38 27.78 -24.09 15.25
N ARG A 39 28.95 -24.65 15.59
CA ARG A 39 29.71 -25.55 14.70
C ARG A 39 29.02 -26.87 14.39
N GLU A 40 28.02 -27.26 15.20
CA GLU A 40 27.26 -28.48 15.00
C GLU A 40 26.02 -28.15 14.18
N ASN A 41 25.83 -28.82 13.04
CA ASN A 41 24.64 -28.64 12.22
C ASN A 41 23.43 -29.39 12.80
N ARG A 42 23.14 -29.17 14.09
CA ARG A 42 22.05 -29.79 14.85
C ARG A 42 20.97 -28.75 15.15
N ALA A 43 19.73 -29.20 15.20
CA ALA A 43 18.58 -28.37 15.50
C ALA A 43 17.54 -29.16 16.31
N TRP A 44 16.70 -28.45 17.03
CA TRP A 44 15.47 -28.98 17.61
C TRP A 44 14.35 -28.86 16.58
N VAL A 45 13.59 -29.92 16.35
CA VAL A 45 12.70 -30.06 15.18
C VAL A 45 11.27 -30.33 15.65
N SER A 46 10.28 -29.79 14.94
CA SER A 46 8.87 -30.08 15.20
C SER A 46 8.51 -31.51 14.82
N ASP A 47 7.49 -32.10 15.46
CA ASP A 47 7.11 -33.52 15.25
C ASP A 47 6.79 -33.86 13.78
N ASN A 48 6.21 -32.91 13.05
CA ASN A 48 5.88 -33.04 11.63
C ASN A 48 7.04 -32.69 10.68
N ASN A 49 8.23 -32.36 11.21
CA ASN A 49 9.40 -31.90 10.47
C ASN A 49 9.16 -30.65 9.58
N THR A 50 8.18 -29.81 9.91
CA THR A 50 7.93 -28.56 9.18
C THR A 50 8.93 -27.48 9.57
N PHE A 51 9.19 -27.33 10.88
CA PHE A 51 10.05 -26.29 11.43
C PHE A 51 11.23 -26.86 12.20
N ALA A 52 12.33 -26.11 12.21
CA ALA A 52 13.49 -26.40 13.02
C ALA A 52 13.99 -25.11 13.70
N PHE A 53 14.52 -25.27 14.91
CA PHE A 53 15.10 -24.23 15.76
C PHE A 53 16.56 -24.55 16.06
N GLY A 54 17.46 -23.60 15.85
CA GLY A 54 18.89 -23.78 16.13
C GLY A 54 19.76 -22.73 15.45
N PHE A 55 21.03 -23.07 15.19
CA PHE A 55 21.97 -22.18 14.52
C PHE A 55 21.84 -22.23 13.00
N THR A 56 21.83 -21.07 12.37
CA THR A 56 21.87 -20.87 10.91
C THR A 56 22.92 -19.82 10.55
N PRO A 57 23.61 -19.93 9.40
CA PRO A 57 24.54 -18.89 8.96
C PRO A 57 23.86 -17.52 8.86
N ALA A 58 24.55 -16.47 9.30
CA ALA A 58 24.10 -15.08 9.12
C ALA A 58 24.50 -14.61 7.71
N LYS A 59 23.53 -14.13 6.92
CA LYS A 59 23.82 -13.58 5.58
C LYS A 59 24.33 -12.14 5.71
N ASN A 60 25.63 -11.93 5.65
CA ASN A 60 26.22 -10.60 5.48
C ASN A 60 26.85 -10.49 4.08
N ASN A 61 26.40 -9.50 3.30
CA ASN A 61 26.98 -9.16 2.00
C ASN A 61 28.32 -8.44 2.20
N ALA A 62 29.40 -9.18 2.37
CA ALA A 62 30.76 -8.84 1.95
C ALA A 62 31.74 -9.86 2.55
N ASN A 63 32.31 -10.69 1.68
CA ASN A 63 33.31 -11.71 1.96
C ASN A 63 32.76 -12.98 2.65
N ASP A 64 32.87 -14.08 1.92
CA ASP A 64 32.58 -15.48 2.25
C ASP A 64 33.45 -16.05 3.40
N ASP A 65 34.02 -15.18 4.25
CA ASP A 65 35.00 -15.53 5.30
C ASP A 65 34.41 -15.45 6.72
N ASP A 66 33.22 -14.87 6.89
CA ASP A 66 32.62 -14.67 8.19
C ASP A 66 31.76 -15.87 8.60
N ASN A 67 32.39 -16.74 9.39
CA ASN A 67 31.79 -17.88 10.08
C ASN A 67 30.85 -17.45 11.23
N LEU A 68 29.91 -16.57 10.89
CA LEU A 68 28.96 -15.98 11.80
C LEU A 68 27.60 -16.69 11.69
N PHE A 69 27.00 -16.91 12.84
CA PHE A 69 25.76 -17.65 13.00
C PHE A 69 24.73 -16.79 13.73
N GLN A 70 23.48 -17.07 13.47
CA GLN A 70 22.35 -16.57 14.24
C GLN A 70 21.51 -17.76 14.70
N VAL A 71 20.86 -17.62 15.84
CA VAL A 71 19.83 -18.54 16.29
C VAL A 71 18.52 -18.13 15.63
N GLY A 72 17.82 -19.10 15.05
CA GLY A 72 16.55 -18.84 14.40
C GLY A 72 15.66 -20.06 14.22
N ILE A 73 14.44 -19.80 13.76
CA ILE A 73 13.46 -20.80 13.31
C ILE A 73 13.39 -20.74 11.80
N TRP A 74 13.40 -21.88 11.12
CA TRP A 74 13.26 -21.96 9.67
C TRP A 74 12.40 -23.15 9.25
N PHE A 75 11.90 -23.10 8.01
CA PHE A 75 11.26 -24.26 7.38
C PHE A 75 12.29 -25.32 7.03
N LEU A 76 12.16 -26.53 7.57
CA LEU A 76 13.20 -27.56 7.51
C LEU A 76 13.32 -28.23 6.13
N ASN A 77 12.20 -28.60 5.51
CA ASN A 77 12.17 -29.44 4.31
C ASN A 77 12.10 -28.66 2.97
N LEU A 78 12.43 -27.36 2.98
CA LEU A 78 12.45 -26.55 1.75
C LEU A 78 13.81 -26.66 1.02
N PRO A 79 13.82 -26.70 -0.32
CA PRO A 79 15.06 -26.68 -1.09
C PRO A 79 15.74 -25.30 -1.04
N GLY A 80 17.07 -25.29 -1.15
CA GLY A 80 17.89 -24.08 -1.18
C GLY A 80 18.32 -23.60 0.20
N ASP A 81 18.53 -22.30 0.34
CA ASP A 81 18.90 -21.68 1.60
C ASP A 81 17.76 -21.76 2.62
N ARG A 82 18.12 -21.85 3.90
CA ARG A 82 17.14 -21.84 5.00
C ARG A 82 16.30 -20.57 4.96
N THR A 83 14.98 -20.74 4.81
CA THR A 83 14.02 -19.64 4.95
C THR A 83 13.75 -19.41 6.43
N VAL A 84 14.47 -18.45 7.01
CA VAL A 84 14.33 -18.06 8.43
C VAL A 84 13.06 -17.24 8.61
N VAL A 85 12.28 -17.54 9.65
CA VAL A 85 11.01 -16.88 10.02
C VAL A 85 11.06 -16.23 11.40
N TRP A 86 12.08 -16.57 12.19
CA TRP A 86 12.33 -15.98 13.49
C TRP A 86 13.82 -15.97 13.79
N SER A 87 14.33 -14.94 14.47
CA SER A 87 15.71 -14.92 14.96
C SER A 87 15.84 -14.18 16.28
N ALA A 88 16.66 -14.75 17.19
CA ALA A 88 16.95 -14.17 18.49
C ALA A 88 17.98 -13.03 18.41
N ASN A 89 18.96 -13.14 17.52
CA ASN A 89 20.17 -12.33 17.51
C ASN A 89 20.60 -11.87 16.11
N ARG A 90 19.65 -11.65 15.19
CA ARG A 90 19.93 -11.22 13.80
C ARG A 90 20.83 -9.98 13.69
N ASN A 91 20.73 -9.04 14.64
CA ASN A 91 21.53 -7.80 14.67
C ASN A 91 22.88 -7.98 15.39
N SER A 92 23.08 -9.12 16.06
CA SER A 92 24.30 -9.45 16.81
C SER A 92 24.71 -10.91 16.51
N PRO A 93 25.18 -11.21 15.29
CA PRO A 93 25.63 -12.55 14.93
C PRO A 93 26.76 -13.04 15.85
N VAL A 94 26.84 -14.35 16.04
CA VAL A 94 27.80 -15.01 16.95
C VAL A 94 28.78 -15.89 16.20
N THR A 95 29.90 -16.23 16.83
CA THR A 95 30.91 -17.10 16.24
C THR A 95 30.49 -18.57 16.21
N ARG A 96 31.27 -19.39 15.49
CA ARG A 96 31.10 -20.86 15.42
C ARG A 96 31.22 -21.61 16.76
N ASP A 97 31.79 -20.99 17.80
CA ASP A 97 31.96 -21.59 19.12
C ASP A 97 30.82 -21.22 20.08
N ALA A 98 29.81 -20.48 19.60
CA ALA A 98 28.65 -20.12 20.38
C ALA A 98 27.82 -21.35 20.80
N VAL A 99 27.25 -21.26 22.00
CA VAL A 99 26.44 -22.29 22.64
C VAL A 99 25.05 -21.71 22.92
N LEU A 100 24.02 -22.45 22.53
CA LEU A 100 22.65 -22.19 22.93
C LEU A 100 22.24 -23.29 23.92
N GLU A 101 21.92 -22.93 25.15
CA GLU A 101 21.62 -23.88 26.22
C GLU A 101 20.30 -23.52 26.91
N LEU A 102 19.43 -24.52 27.08
CA LEU A 102 18.33 -24.44 28.05
C LEU A 102 18.89 -24.88 29.40
N ASP A 103 19.25 -23.93 30.24
CA ASP A 103 19.97 -24.21 31.48
C ASP A 103 19.08 -24.87 32.55
N ASN A 104 19.70 -25.34 33.64
CA ASN A 104 18.97 -25.99 34.74
C ASN A 104 18.11 -25.02 35.57
N THR A 105 18.21 -23.70 35.35
CA THR A 105 17.35 -22.68 35.99
C THR A 105 16.05 -22.45 35.21
N GLY A 106 15.95 -23.04 34.02
CA GLY A 106 14.81 -22.86 33.12
C GLY A 106 14.96 -21.70 32.15
N ASN A 107 16.18 -21.19 31.97
CA ASN A 107 16.47 -20.06 31.09
C ASN A 107 17.12 -20.54 29.79
N LEU A 108 16.66 -20.05 28.65
CA LEU A 108 17.29 -20.31 27.36
C LEU A 108 18.32 -19.23 27.10
N VAL A 109 19.60 -19.59 27.02
CA VAL A 109 20.72 -18.65 26.98
C VAL A 109 21.60 -18.91 25.77
N LEU A 110 21.87 -17.85 25.01
CA LEU A 110 22.84 -17.82 23.92
C LEU A 110 24.14 -17.18 24.43
N GLN A 111 25.22 -17.95 24.45
CA GLN A 111 26.54 -17.52 24.86
C GLN A 111 27.55 -17.63 23.73
N ASP A 112 28.40 -16.63 23.58
CA ASP A 112 29.57 -16.65 22.69
C ASP A 112 30.83 -16.36 23.53
N GLY A 113 31.66 -17.38 23.72
CA GLY A 113 32.76 -17.35 24.68
C GLY A 113 32.27 -17.09 26.11
N SER A 114 32.64 -15.93 26.68
CA SER A 114 32.20 -15.50 28.02
C SER A 114 31.07 -14.47 27.99
N THR A 115 30.55 -14.14 26.79
CA THR A 115 29.54 -13.10 26.61
C THR A 115 28.16 -13.71 26.41
N THR A 116 27.18 -13.29 27.20
CA THR A 116 25.78 -13.63 26.96
C THR A 116 25.22 -12.68 25.92
N VAL A 117 24.90 -13.19 24.74
CA VAL A 117 24.40 -12.39 23.61
C VAL A 117 22.89 -12.22 23.68
N TRP A 118 22.18 -13.25 24.12
CA TRP A 118 20.72 -13.24 24.27
C TRP A 118 20.26 -14.23 25.34
N MET A 119 19.14 -13.95 26.00
CA MET A 119 18.50 -14.88 26.93
C MET A 119 16.98 -14.67 27.02
N SER A 120 16.22 -15.72 27.32
CA SER A 120 14.74 -15.66 27.42
C SER A 120 14.22 -14.99 28.70
N ASN A 121 15.09 -14.72 29.68
CA ASN A 121 14.74 -14.15 31.00
C ASN A 121 13.70 -14.96 31.78
N THR A 122 13.71 -16.29 31.64
CA THR A 122 12.77 -17.21 32.32
C THR A 122 13.33 -17.90 33.56
N SER A 123 14.49 -17.46 34.04
CA SER A 123 15.09 -17.99 35.27
C SER A 123 14.11 -17.89 36.45
N GLY A 124 13.78 -19.02 37.06
CA GLY A 124 12.85 -19.07 38.20
C GLY A 124 11.36 -19.07 37.84
N ALA A 125 11.00 -19.06 36.56
CA ALA A 125 9.61 -19.15 36.09
C ALA A 125 9.01 -20.58 36.15
N GLY A 126 9.78 -21.57 36.63
CA GLY A 126 9.33 -22.96 36.76
C GLY A 126 9.30 -23.73 35.44
N VAL A 127 10.17 -23.37 34.48
CA VAL A 127 10.32 -24.08 33.20
C VAL A 127 10.86 -25.49 33.44
N VAL A 128 10.24 -26.48 32.80
CA VAL A 128 10.62 -27.91 32.90
C VAL A 128 11.10 -28.49 31.57
N SER A 129 10.62 -27.94 30.46
CA SER A 129 10.97 -28.40 29.11
C SER A 129 10.71 -27.31 28.08
N ALA A 130 11.23 -27.52 26.88
CA ALA A 130 10.89 -26.73 25.69
C ALA A 130 10.40 -27.64 24.56
N ALA A 131 9.68 -27.08 23.59
CA ALA A 131 9.32 -27.78 22.36
C ALA A 131 9.27 -26.84 21.16
N MET A 132 9.49 -27.40 19.98
CA MET A 132 9.28 -26.74 18.69
C MET A 132 7.92 -27.19 18.15
N GLU A 133 6.90 -26.33 18.22
CA GLU A 133 5.55 -26.67 17.78
C GLU A 133 5.41 -26.73 16.26
N GLU A 134 4.40 -27.47 15.80
CA GLU A 134 4.07 -27.60 14.38
C GLU A 134 3.65 -26.27 13.71
N SER A 135 3.20 -25.30 14.51
CA SER A 135 2.84 -23.95 14.05
C SER A 135 4.06 -23.06 13.76
N GLY A 136 5.26 -23.48 14.15
CA GLY A 136 6.46 -22.64 14.13
C GLY A 136 6.68 -21.86 15.43
N ASN A 137 5.89 -22.12 16.48
CA ASN A 137 6.09 -21.52 17.80
C ASN A 137 7.07 -22.36 18.64
N PHE A 138 8.17 -21.76 19.10
CA PHE A 138 9.06 -22.38 20.08
C PHE A 138 8.63 -21.98 21.49
N ILE A 139 8.28 -22.95 22.34
CA ILE A 139 7.65 -22.70 23.65
C ILE A 139 8.51 -23.29 24.78
N LEU A 140 8.69 -22.52 25.85
CA LEU A 140 9.20 -22.99 27.15
C LEU A 140 8.03 -23.32 28.07
N TYR A 141 7.88 -24.58 28.44
CA TYR A 141 6.76 -25.08 29.25
C TYR A 141 7.06 -25.09 30.74
N THR A 142 6.06 -24.72 31.54
CA THR A 142 6.08 -24.86 33.01
C THR A 142 5.54 -26.23 33.45
N SER A 143 5.74 -26.58 34.73
CA SER A 143 5.21 -27.82 35.30
C SER A 143 3.67 -27.94 35.25
N THR A 144 2.96 -26.82 35.09
CA THR A 144 1.50 -26.78 34.94
C THR A 144 1.06 -26.83 33.48
N ASN A 145 1.97 -27.15 32.55
CA ASN A 145 1.74 -27.17 31.11
C ASN A 145 1.33 -25.79 30.53
N GLY A 146 1.67 -24.70 31.21
CA GLY A 146 1.54 -23.34 30.68
C GLY A 146 2.81 -22.89 29.95
N SER A 147 2.72 -21.84 29.14
CA SER A 147 3.90 -21.23 28.52
C SER A 147 4.54 -20.22 29.50
N ALA A 148 5.82 -20.39 29.78
CA ALA A 148 6.64 -19.38 30.47
C ALA A 148 7.19 -18.34 29.48
N TRP A 149 7.42 -18.76 28.25
CA TRP A 149 7.95 -17.95 27.15
C TRP A 149 7.61 -18.62 25.83
N GLN A 150 7.35 -17.83 24.78
CA GLN A 150 7.10 -18.34 23.44
C GLN A 150 7.66 -17.39 22.39
N SER A 151 8.16 -17.94 21.27
CA SER A 151 8.74 -17.13 20.20
C SER A 151 7.72 -16.22 19.52
N PHE A 152 6.44 -16.60 19.52
CA PHE A 152 5.37 -15.82 18.92
C PHE A 152 5.15 -14.45 19.59
N ASP A 153 5.48 -14.32 20.88
CA ASP A 153 5.43 -13.06 21.63
C ASP A 153 6.66 -12.17 21.40
N HIS A 154 7.60 -12.63 20.57
CA HIS A 154 8.83 -11.92 20.23
C HIS A 154 9.10 -12.00 18.72
N PRO A 155 8.18 -11.50 17.86
CA PRO A 155 8.33 -11.64 16.42
C PRO A 155 9.57 -10.89 15.90
N SER A 156 10.08 -11.35 14.76
CA SER A 156 11.23 -10.74 14.10
C SER A 156 10.80 -9.88 12.91
N ASP A 157 10.96 -10.34 11.67
CA ASP A 157 10.47 -9.69 10.45
C ASP A 157 9.28 -10.41 9.82
N THR A 158 8.95 -11.61 10.29
CA THR A 158 7.96 -12.51 9.70
C THR A 158 6.85 -12.83 10.69
N LEU A 159 5.61 -12.84 10.20
CA LEU A 159 4.41 -13.31 10.87
C LEU A 159 3.96 -14.62 10.21
N LEU A 160 3.84 -15.68 11.02
CA LEU A 160 3.34 -16.98 10.59
C LEU A 160 1.80 -17.06 10.70
N PRO A 161 1.17 -18.02 9.99
CA PRO A 161 -0.25 -18.28 10.17
C PRO A 161 -0.61 -18.53 11.64
N ASN A 162 -1.73 -17.95 12.07
CA ASN A 162 -2.27 -18.01 13.44
C ASN A 162 -1.36 -17.40 14.52
N GLN A 163 -0.26 -16.72 14.15
CA GLN A 163 0.53 -15.94 15.09
C GLN A 163 -0.17 -14.61 15.37
N PRO A 164 -0.53 -14.29 16.63
CA PRO A 164 -1.16 -13.04 16.97
C PRO A 164 -0.12 -11.90 17.07
N LEU A 165 -0.33 -10.83 16.32
CA LEU A 165 0.39 -9.57 16.48
C LEU A 165 -0.47 -8.62 17.32
N THR A 166 -0.20 -8.57 18.63
CA THR A 166 -0.91 -7.71 19.58
C THR A 166 -0.42 -6.26 19.51
N VAL A 167 -1.14 -5.33 20.15
CA VAL A 167 -0.82 -3.89 20.16
C VAL A 167 0.58 -3.58 20.71
N SER A 168 1.13 -4.42 21.59
CA SER A 168 2.46 -4.26 22.18
C SER A 168 3.60 -4.82 21.33
N LEU A 169 3.28 -5.52 20.23
CA LEU A 169 4.25 -6.19 19.38
C LEU A 169 4.48 -5.41 18.08
N GLU A 170 5.69 -5.51 17.55
CA GLU A 170 6.05 -4.95 16.26
C GLU A 170 6.90 -5.95 15.45
N LEU A 171 6.62 -6.08 14.15
CA LEU A 171 7.57 -6.69 13.22
C LEU A 171 8.60 -5.64 12.88
N THR A 172 9.86 -6.03 12.80
CA THR A 172 10.96 -5.12 12.49
C THR A 172 11.86 -5.72 11.43
N SER A 173 12.25 -4.92 10.45
CA SER A 173 13.28 -5.30 9.48
C SER A 173 14.70 -5.25 10.10
N PRO A 174 15.71 -5.87 9.47
CA PRO A 174 17.11 -5.62 9.81
C PRO A 174 17.47 -4.14 9.70
N LYS A 175 18.32 -3.64 10.60
CA LYS A 175 18.82 -2.26 10.53
C LYS A 175 19.71 -2.08 9.30
N SER A 176 19.52 -0.99 8.57
CA SER A 176 20.39 -0.61 7.46
C SER A 176 21.83 -0.42 7.96
N PRO A 177 22.84 -1.06 7.33
CA PRO A 177 24.24 -0.89 7.73
C PRO A 177 24.76 0.55 7.57
N VAL A 178 24.13 1.31 6.67
CA VAL A 178 24.60 2.64 6.26
C VAL A 178 24.08 3.73 7.18
N HIS A 179 22.76 3.76 7.42
CA HIS A 179 22.10 4.84 8.18
C HIS A 179 21.45 4.35 9.48
N GLY A 180 21.53 3.05 9.77
CA GLY A 180 20.93 2.43 10.96
C GLY A 180 19.40 2.42 11.00
N GLY A 181 18.74 3.00 9.99
CA GLY A 181 17.29 3.04 9.85
C GLY A 181 16.68 1.66 9.66
N TYR A 182 15.46 1.47 10.15
CA TYR A 182 14.73 0.22 10.08
C TYR A 182 13.22 0.43 9.96
N TYR A 183 12.58 -0.46 9.22
CA TYR A 183 11.13 -0.52 9.08
C TYR A 183 10.49 -1.29 10.22
N SER A 184 9.29 -0.88 10.61
CA SER A 184 8.44 -1.64 11.52
C SER A 184 6.97 -1.67 11.10
N LEU A 185 6.32 -2.81 11.30
CA LEU A 185 4.86 -2.95 11.27
C LEU A 185 4.34 -3.00 12.70
N LYS A 186 3.44 -2.09 13.07
CA LYS A 186 2.84 -2.05 14.41
C LYS A 186 1.47 -1.40 14.42
N MET A 187 0.75 -1.60 15.51
CA MET A 187 -0.49 -0.89 15.79
C MET A 187 -0.19 0.44 16.48
N LEU A 188 -0.56 1.55 15.84
CA LEU A 188 -0.47 2.89 16.41
C LEU A 188 -1.78 3.23 17.12
N GLN A 189 -1.70 3.39 18.43
CA GLN A 189 -2.83 3.81 19.25
C GLN A 189 -2.97 5.34 19.23
N GLN A 190 -4.11 5.81 18.74
CA GLN A 190 -4.55 7.20 18.81
C GLN A 190 -5.67 7.33 19.86
N PRO A 191 -6.00 8.54 20.34
CA PRO A 191 -6.96 8.72 21.45
C PRO A 191 -8.34 8.06 21.25
N THR A 192 -8.76 7.87 19.99
CA THR A 192 -10.08 7.31 19.64
C THR A 192 -10.03 6.22 18.57
N SER A 193 -8.84 5.86 18.09
CA SER A 193 -8.65 4.90 17.00
C SER A 193 -7.35 4.12 17.15
N LEU A 194 -7.31 2.97 16.50
CA LEU A 194 -6.12 2.15 16.37
C LEU A 194 -5.90 1.88 14.88
N ASN A 195 -4.68 2.12 14.40
CA ASN A 195 -4.31 1.90 13.01
C ASN A 195 -3.14 0.91 12.93
N LEU A 196 -3.23 -0.09 12.06
CA LEU A 196 -2.06 -0.89 11.70
C LEU A 196 -1.22 -0.13 10.67
N ALA A 197 0.00 0.25 11.03
CA ALA A 197 0.83 1.10 10.19
C ALA A 197 2.22 0.48 9.91
N LEU A 198 2.76 0.82 8.74
CA LEU A 198 4.17 0.65 8.45
C LEU A 198 4.90 1.98 8.67
N THR A 199 5.97 1.93 9.45
CA THR A 199 6.78 3.09 9.80
C THR A 199 8.23 2.87 9.47
N TYR A 200 8.92 3.92 9.01
CA TYR A 200 10.38 3.95 8.90
C TYR A 200 10.92 4.69 10.12
N ASN A 201 11.81 4.05 10.87
CA ASN A 201 12.40 4.58 12.10
C ASN A 201 13.90 4.79 11.90
N LEU A 202 14.41 5.90 12.40
CA LEU A 202 15.85 6.17 12.42
C LEU A 202 16.41 5.95 13.82
N PRO A 203 17.68 5.52 13.94
CA PRO A 203 18.32 5.37 15.23
C PRO A 203 18.48 6.74 15.90
N GLU A 204 18.35 6.78 17.22
CA GLU A 204 18.60 7.98 18.02
C GLU A 204 20.01 8.52 17.74
N SER A 205 20.11 9.73 17.19
CA SER A 205 21.37 10.46 17.23
C SER A 205 21.62 10.90 18.68
N TYR A 206 22.82 10.65 19.20
CA TYR A 206 23.23 10.97 20.58
C TYR A 206 22.99 12.43 21.03
N ASP A 207 22.67 13.35 20.10
CA ASP A 207 22.42 14.78 20.35
C ASP A 207 20.95 15.23 20.25
N ALA A 208 19.98 14.32 20.00
CA ALA A 208 18.57 14.68 19.91
C ALA A 208 17.85 14.58 21.26
N SER A 209 17.05 15.59 21.59
CA SER A 209 16.22 15.63 22.80
C SER A 209 15.22 14.45 22.85
N PRO A 210 14.73 14.06 24.03
CA PRO A 210 13.81 12.92 24.21
C PRO A 210 12.45 13.01 23.49
N GLU A 211 12.19 14.11 22.79
CA GLU A 211 10.89 14.45 22.17
C GLU A 211 10.88 14.26 20.65
N ALA A 212 12.03 13.93 20.03
CA ALA A 212 12.15 13.71 18.59
C ALA A 212 11.82 12.25 18.22
N TYR A 213 10.52 11.93 18.12
CA TYR A 213 10.10 10.69 17.48
C TYR A 213 10.48 10.73 15.98
N ALA A 214 11.68 10.24 15.64
CA ALA A 214 12.18 10.16 14.27
C ALA A 214 11.58 8.94 13.53
N ASN A 215 10.25 8.84 13.53
CA ASN A 215 9.51 7.85 12.79
C ASN A 215 8.58 8.51 11.76
N TYR A 216 8.45 7.89 10.59
CA TYR A 216 7.55 8.35 9.55
C TYR A 216 6.64 7.20 9.11
N THR A 217 5.33 7.43 9.21
CA THR A 217 4.30 6.49 8.73
C THR A 217 4.06 6.72 7.24
N TYR A 218 4.51 5.79 6.40
CA TYR A 218 4.33 5.88 4.95
C TYR A 218 3.17 5.05 4.42
N TRP A 219 2.69 4.07 5.21
CA TRP A 219 1.50 3.30 4.87
C TRP A 219 0.57 3.23 6.09
N PRO A 220 -0.56 3.95 6.07
CA PRO A 220 -1.63 3.77 7.03
C PRO A 220 -2.53 2.63 6.58
N GLY A 221 -2.61 1.57 7.36
CA GLY A 221 -3.56 0.49 7.16
C GLY A 221 -4.96 0.88 7.63
N PRO A 222 -5.85 -0.11 7.82
CA PRO A 222 -7.21 0.15 8.26
C PRO A 222 -7.25 0.75 9.67
N ASP A 223 -8.02 1.84 9.80
CA ASP A 223 -8.35 2.46 11.08
C ASP A 223 -9.55 1.78 11.71
N ILE A 224 -9.44 1.43 13.00
CA ILE A 224 -10.56 0.91 13.78
C ILE A 224 -10.83 1.86 14.95
N SER A 225 -12.09 2.24 15.13
CA SER A 225 -12.53 3.13 16.21
C SER A 225 -13.47 2.41 17.18
N ASN A 226 -13.56 2.92 18.41
CA ASN A 226 -14.48 2.43 19.46
C ASN A 226 -14.37 0.92 19.77
N VAL A 227 -13.16 0.37 19.74
CA VAL A 227 -12.92 -1.05 20.03
C VAL A 227 -12.89 -1.31 21.53
N THR A 228 -13.58 -2.37 21.96
CA THR A 228 -13.50 -2.90 23.33
C THR A 228 -13.03 -4.35 23.29
N GLY A 229 -12.13 -4.73 24.20
CA GLY A 229 -11.52 -6.07 24.26
C GLY A 229 -10.15 -6.15 23.59
N ASP A 230 -9.66 -7.38 23.43
CA ASP A 230 -8.34 -7.63 22.84
C ASP A 230 -8.35 -7.38 21.33
N VAL A 231 -7.26 -6.80 20.83
CA VAL A 231 -7.06 -6.44 19.42
C VAL A 231 -5.79 -7.11 18.93
N VAL A 232 -5.91 -7.89 17.86
CA VAL A 232 -4.80 -8.65 17.27
C VAL A 232 -4.84 -8.56 15.76
N ALA A 233 -3.69 -8.38 15.13
CA ALA A 233 -3.54 -8.62 13.70
C ALA A 233 -3.07 -10.06 13.50
N VAL A 234 -3.68 -10.78 12.56
CA VAL A 234 -3.40 -12.19 12.34
C VAL A 234 -3.46 -12.51 10.85
N LEU A 235 -2.55 -13.38 10.42
CA LEU A 235 -2.60 -14.06 9.13
C LEU A 235 -3.25 -15.43 9.35
N ASP A 236 -4.24 -15.79 8.56
CA ASP A 236 -4.82 -17.14 8.63
C ASP A 236 -4.13 -18.14 7.68
N GLU A 237 -4.51 -19.40 7.80
CA GLU A 237 -4.00 -20.48 6.93
C GLU A 237 -4.47 -20.35 5.46
N ALA A 238 -5.61 -19.68 5.23
CA ALA A 238 -6.15 -19.48 3.90
C ALA A 238 -5.35 -18.42 3.12
N GLY A 239 -4.75 -17.44 3.80
CA GLY A 239 -4.08 -16.28 3.21
C GLY A 239 -4.81 -14.96 3.39
N SER A 240 -5.82 -14.87 4.27
CA SER A 240 -6.39 -13.60 4.69
C SER A 240 -5.55 -12.99 5.82
N PHE A 241 -5.29 -11.69 5.73
CA PHE A 241 -4.60 -10.90 6.75
C PHE A 241 -5.48 -9.74 7.19
N GLY A 242 -5.63 -9.57 8.50
CA GLY A 242 -6.44 -8.48 9.02
C GLY A 242 -6.36 -8.34 10.52
N ILE A 243 -7.18 -7.44 11.05
CA ILE A 243 -7.28 -7.15 12.47
C ILE A 243 -8.58 -7.77 12.98
N VAL A 244 -8.48 -8.55 14.05
CA VAL A 244 -9.60 -9.14 14.77
C VAL A 244 -9.72 -8.43 16.12
N TYR A 245 -10.95 -8.12 16.53
CA TYR A 245 -11.20 -7.49 17.82
C TYR A 245 -12.51 -7.94 18.47
N GLY A 246 -12.57 -7.77 19.79
CA GLY A 246 -13.74 -8.08 20.61
C GLY A 246 -13.70 -9.49 21.24
N ASN A 247 -14.63 -9.73 22.15
CA ASN A 247 -14.62 -10.89 23.07
C ASN A 247 -14.87 -12.27 22.39
N SER A 248 -15.14 -12.28 21.09
CA SER A 248 -15.62 -13.44 20.32
C SER A 248 -15.18 -13.43 18.85
N SER A 249 -14.26 -12.54 18.43
CA SER A 249 -13.93 -12.35 17.01
C SER A 249 -15.14 -12.00 16.12
N ASP A 250 -16.17 -11.34 16.69
CA ASP A 250 -17.35 -10.84 15.97
C ASP A 250 -17.03 -9.66 15.04
N GLY A 251 -15.87 -9.02 15.21
CA GLY A 251 -15.37 -7.95 14.35
C GLY A 251 -14.03 -8.32 13.72
N ALA A 252 -13.97 -8.33 12.38
CA ALA A 252 -12.75 -8.49 11.62
C ALA A 252 -12.66 -7.40 10.54
N VAL A 253 -11.51 -6.75 10.45
CA VAL A 253 -11.18 -5.78 9.39
C VAL A 253 -10.05 -6.34 8.56
N TYR A 254 -10.37 -6.73 7.33
CA TYR A 254 -9.40 -7.30 6.41
C TYR A 254 -8.49 -6.20 5.87
N VAL A 255 -7.19 -6.41 6.01
CA VAL A 255 -6.15 -5.69 5.24
C VAL A 255 -6.05 -6.33 3.85
N HIS A 256 -6.11 -7.66 3.81
CA HIS A 256 -6.19 -8.48 2.62
C HIS A 256 -7.11 -9.67 2.90
N LYS A 257 -8.09 -9.93 2.03
CA LYS A 257 -8.96 -11.10 2.12
C LYS A 257 -8.63 -12.03 0.96
N ASN A 258 -8.38 -13.31 1.24
CA ASN A 258 -8.31 -14.29 0.17
C ASN A 258 -9.74 -14.67 -0.25
N ASP A 259 -10.03 -14.60 -1.55
CA ASP A 259 -11.35 -14.94 -2.11
C ASP A 259 -11.78 -16.39 -1.81
N ASN A 260 -10.80 -17.29 -1.58
CA ASN A 260 -11.06 -18.70 -1.26
C ASN A 260 -11.24 -18.96 0.25
N ASP A 261 -11.20 -17.93 1.09
CA ASP A 261 -11.40 -18.07 2.53
C ASP A 261 -12.88 -17.92 2.91
N PHE A 262 -13.55 -19.06 3.05
CA PHE A 262 -14.95 -19.14 3.50
C PHE A 262 -15.11 -19.16 5.02
N ASN A 263 -14.03 -19.41 5.78
CA ASN A 263 -14.08 -19.55 7.23
C ASN A 263 -13.78 -18.22 7.95
N GLY A 264 -13.14 -17.29 7.25
CA GLY A 264 -12.83 -15.95 7.73
C GLY A 264 -11.77 -15.92 8.82
N LEU A 265 -11.34 -14.70 9.14
CA LEU A 265 -10.24 -14.43 10.06
C LEU A 265 -10.50 -14.90 11.52
N ALA A 266 -11.78 -15.04 11.90
CA ALA A 266 -12.19 -15.58 13.20
C ALA A 266 -11.80 -17.07 13.37
N SER A 267 -11.65 -17.82 12.28
CA SER A 267 -11.21 -19.22 12.31
C SER A 267 -9.70 -19.39 12.51
N ALA A 268 -8.90 -18.32 12.37
CA ALA A 268 -7.46 -18.35 12.63
C ALA A 268 -7.16 -18.49 14.13
N ILE A 269 -8.09 -18.04 14.96
CA ILE A 269 -8.00 -18.13 16.41
C ILE A 269 -8.62 -19.48 16.82
N ASN A 270 -7.79 -20.41 17.29
CA ASN A 270 -8.16 -21.72 17.86
C ASN A 270 -8.21 -22.95 16.92
N LYS A 271 -7.56 -22.94 15.75
CA LYS A 271 -7.36 -24.19 14.97
C LYS A 271 -5.89 -24.59 14.89
N SER A 272 -5.63 -25.83 15.32
CA SER A 272 -4.38 -26.57 15.06
C SER A 272 -4.71 -27.64 14.02
N THR A 273 -4.93 -27.20 12.79
CA THR A 273 -5.11 -28.11 11.65
C THR A 273 -3.86 -28.09 10.79
N ARG A 274 -3.57 -29.23 10.14
CA ARG A 274 -2.38 -29.39 9.30
C ARG A 274 -2.31 -28.26 8.27
N LEU A 275 -1.17 -27.57 8.23
CA LEU A 275 -0.82 -26.62 7.17
C LEU A 275 -0.89 -27.35 5.81
N SER A 276 -1.98 -27.16 5.08
CA SER A 276 -2.11 -27.72 3.73
C SER A 276 -1.20 -27.00 2.73
N ILE A 277 -0.88 -25.73 3.03
CA ILE A 277 -0.08 -24.83 2.21
C ILE A 277 0.77 -23.96 3.14
N LEU A 278 2.08 -23.89 2.93
CA LEU A 278 2.95 -23.03 3.74
C LEU A 278 2.80 -21.58 3.29
N ARG A 279 2.56 -20.69 4.25
CA ARG A 279 2.40 -19.25 4.04
C ARG A 279 3.21 -18.48 5.05
N ARG A 280 3.61 -17.27 4.68
CA ARG A 280 4.25 -16.31 5.58
C ARG A 280 4.02 -14.88 5.12
N LEU A 281 3.91 -13.97 6.07
CA LEU A 281 3.87 -12.53 5.84
C LEU A 281 5.19 -11.95 6.34
N ILE A 282 5.98 -11.33 5.48
CA ILE A 282 7.31 -10.82 5.82
C ILE A 282 7.40 -9.31 5.56
N LEU A 283 7.96 -8.59 6.51
CA LEU A 283 8.44 -7.22 6.34
C LEU A 283 9.84 -7.26 5.71
N GLU A 284 9.91 -6.95 4.42
CA GLU A 284 11.17 -7.00 3.66
C GLU A 284 12.11 -5.85 4.04
N THR A 285 13.39 -5.97 3.68
CA THR A 285 14.41 -4.93 3.90
C THR A 285 14.16 -3.65 3.10
N ASN A 286 13.29 -3.70 2.09
CA ASN A 286 12.83 -2.53 1.33
C ASN A 286 11.67 -1.79 2.02
N GLY A 287 11.20 -2.28 3.17
CA GLY A 287 10.09 -1.72 3.95
C GLY A 287 8.69 -2.20 3.56
N ASN A 288 8.54 -2.89 2.43
CA ASN A 288 7.24 -3.42 2.05
C ASN A 288 6.92 -4.68 2.85
N ILE A 289 5.63 -4.90 3.12
CA ILE A 289 5.15 -6.16 3.66
C ILE A 289 4.61 -7.01 2.51
N ARG A 290 5.08 -8.25 2.43
CA ARG A 290 4.68 -9.19 1.38
C ARG A 290 4.22 -10.52 1.94
N MET A 291 3.13 -11.02 1.37
CA MET A 291 2.64 -12.36 1.63
C MET A 291 3.17 -13.32 0.58
N TYR A 292 3.76 -14.42 1.04
CA TYR A 292 4.26 -15.48 0.18
C TYR A 292 3.52 -16.79 0.45
N ARG A 293 3.22 -17.51 -0.63
CA ARG A 293 2.78 -18.90 -0.62
C ARG A 293 3.90 -19.79 -1.14
N TRP A 294 4.15 -20.90 -0.46
CA TRP A 294 5.03 -21.93 -1.00
C TRP A 294 4.27 -22.72 -2.06
N ASP A 295 4.87 -22.85 -3.24
CA ASP A 295 4.32 -23.64 -4.33
C ASP A 295 5.38 -24.62 -4.84
N ASP A 296 5.01 -25.90 -4.86
CA ASP A 296 5.89 -27.01 -5.23
C ASP A 296 5.98 -27.23 -6.76
N ASP A 297 5.16 -26.53 -7.57
CA ASP A 297 5.15 -26.72 -9.03
C ASP A 297 4.90 -25.42 -9.82
N VAL A 298 5.79 -24.44 -9.65
CA VAL A 298 5.80 -23.24 -10.50
C VAL A 298 6.78 -23.47 -11.64
N ASN A 299 6.25 -23.82 -12.83
CA ASN A 299 7.06 -24.15 -14.01
C ASN A 299 8.10 -25.26 -13.75
N GLY A 300 7.76 -26.25 -12.90
CA GLY A 300 8.67 -27.32 -12.50
C GLY A 300 9.72 -26.93 -11.44
N SER A 301 9.59 -25.78 -10.80
CA SER A 301 10.45 -25.32 -9.70
C SER A 301 9.65 -25.08 -8.42
N ARG A 302 10.23 -25.45 -7.28
CA ARG A 302 9.66 -25.19 -5.95
C ARG A 302 10.17 -23.85 -5.45
N GLN A 303 9.27 -22.90 -5.21
CA GLN A 303 9.66 -21.56 -4.79
C GLN A 303 8.55 -20.85 -4.00
N TRP A 304 8.96 -19.80 -3.28
CA TRP A 304 8.03 -18.85 -2.68
C TRP A 304 7.45 -17.94 -3.76
N VAL A 305 6.13 -17.94 -3.89
CA VAL A 305 5.38 -17.09 -4.83
C VAL A 305 4.76 -15.92 -4.07
N PRO A 306 5.00 -14.67 -4.48
CA PRO A 306 4.34 -13.52 -3.87
C PRO A 306 2.86 -13.49 -4.27
N GLU A 307 1.97 -13.37 -3.28
CA GLU A 307 0.53 -13.28 -3.51
C GLU A 307 -0.03 -11.87 -3.27
N TRP A 308 0.56 -11.14 -2.33
CA TRP A 308 0.11 -9.81 -1.96
C TRP A 308 1.25 -8.94 -1.43
N ALA A 309 1.13 -7.63 -1.61
CA ALA A 309 2.00 -6.61 -1.03
C ALA A 309 1.17 -5.40 -0.60
N ALA A 310 1.52 -4.73 0.50
CA ALA A 310 0.77 -3.56 0.97
C ALA A 310 0.98 -2.33 0.09
N VAL A 311 2.22 -2.07 -0.30
CA VAL A 311 2.59 -0.88 -1.08
C VAL A 311 2.84 -1.29 -2.53
N SER A 312 2.11 -0.68 -3.47
CA SER A 312 2.24 -0.99 -4.90
C SER A 312 3.39 -0.23 -5.57
N ASN A 313 3.59 1.05 -5.22
CA ASN A 313 4.67 1.87 -5.73
C ASN A 313 5.83 1.88 -4.72
N PRO A 314 7.01 1.32 -5.06
CA PRO A 314 8.16 1.29 -4.15
C PRO A 314 8.62 2.68 -3.66
N CYS A 315 8.43 3.75 -4.46
CA CYS A 315 8.81 5.10 -4.05
C CYS A 315 7.85 5.72 -3.04
N ASP A 316 6.70 5.10 -2.77
CA ASP A 316 5.82 5.49 -1.66
C ASP A 316 6.38 5.05 -0.29
N ILE A 317 7.43 4.21 -0.30
CA ILE A 317 8.08 3.71 0.92
C ILE A 317 9.17 4.71 1.35
N ALA A 318 8.96 5.35 2.49
CA ALA A 318 9.93 6.25 3.07
C ALA A 318 11.28 5.55 3.35
N GLY A 319 12.40 6.26 3.16
CA GLY A 319 13.73 5.74 3.47
C GLY A 319 14.29 4.71 2.49
N ILE A 320 13.56 4.32 1.43
CA ILE A 320 14.00 3.28 0.48
C ILE A 320 15.34 3.61 -0.19
N CYS A 321 15.66 4.90 -0.37
CA CYS A 321 16.92 5.40 -0.93
C CYS A 321 17.82 6.08 0.13
N GLY A 322 17.57 5.86 1.43
CA GLY A 322 18.16 6.67 2.50
C GLY A 322 17.83 8.15 2.30
N ASN A 323 18.84 9.02 2.32
CA ASN A 323 18.69 10.46 2.06
C ASN A 323 18.70 10.82 0.55
N GLY A 324 18.58 9.80 -0.32
CA GLY A 324 18.51 9.98 -1.77
C GLY A 324 17.08 10.20 -2.28
N ILE A 325 16.95 10.33 -3.59
CA ILE A 325 15.68 10.48 -4.31
C ILE A 325 15.35 9.15 -5.03
N CYS A 326 14.17 8.63 -4.75
CA CYS A 326 13.59 7.47 -5.42
C CYS A 326 12.95 7.89 -6.75
N ASN A 327 13.39 7.25 -7.84
CA ASN A 327 12.80 7.35 -9.16
C ASN A 327 12.26 5.97 -9.58
N LEU A 328 11.06 5.95 -10.15
CA LEU A 328 10.50 4.72 -10.70
C LEU A 328 11.21 4.33 -11.99
N ASP A 329 11.66 3.07 -12.09
CA ASP A 329 12.21 2.56 -13.34
C ASP A 329 11.13 2.53 -14.45
N ARG A 330 11.55 2.43 -15.71
CA ARG A 330 10.67 2.41 -16.89
C ARG A 330 9.63 1.28 -16.87
N SER A 331 9.90 0.20 -16.12
CA SER A 331 8.93 -0.89 -15.89
C SER A 331 7.87 -0.55 -14.84
N LYS A 332 8.06 0.51 -14.04
CA LYS A 332 7.25 0.93 -12.89
C LYS A 332 7.13 -0.10 -11.76
N THR A 333 8.00 -1.09 -11.71
CA THR A 333 7.99 -2.15 -10.69
C THR A 333 9.15 -2.05 -9.70
N ASN A 334 10.24 -1.36 -10.08
CA ASN A 334 11.45 -1.25 -9.28
C ASN A 334 11.77 0.23 -9.02
N ALA A 335 12.30 0.51 -7.83
CA ALA A 335 12.86 1.80 -7.47
C ALA A 335 14.32 1.90 -7.95
N SER A 336 14.72 3.09 -8.37
CA SER A 336 16.11 3.45 -8.66
C SER A 336 16.48 4.70 -7.86
N CYS A 337 17.63 4.68 -7.20
CA CYS A 337 18.03 5.75 -6.29
C CYS A 337 19.07 6.69 -6.92
N SER A 338 18.81 7.98 -6.78
CA SER A 338 19.70 9.07 -7.19
C SER A 338 20.08 9.94 -5.99
N CYS A 339 21.35 10.35 -5.89
CA CYS A 339 21.81 11.12 -4.74
C CYS A 339 21.62 12.61 -4.94
N LEU A 340 21.38 13.31 -3.83
CA LEU A 340 21.28 14.76 -3.80
C LEU A 340 22.59 15.43 -4.22
N PRO A 341 22.55 16.66 -4.75
CA PRO A 341 23.76 17.42 -5.04
C PRO A 341 24.64 17.56 -3.79
N GLY A 342 25.88 17.06 -3.86
CA GLY A 342 26.84 17.09 -2.74
C GLY A 342 26.93 15.79 -1.95
N SER A 343 25.99 14.85 -2.12
CA SER A 343 26.08 13.48 -1.60
C SER A 343 26.58 12.50 -2.66
N SER A 344 27.10 11.36 -2.22
CA SER A 344 27.63 10.31 -3.10
C SER A 344 27.07 8.95 -2.71
N LYS A 345 26.96 8.04 -3.69
CA LYS A 345 26.56 6.65 -3.42
C LYS A 345 27.57 5.98 -2.50
N ALA A 346 27.08 5.24 -1.51
CA ALA A 346 27.87 4.24 -0.82
C ALA A 346 28.29 3.14 -1.82
N ASN A 347 29.44 2.48 -1.60
CA ASN A 347 29.90 1.32 -2.40
C ASN A 347 28.75 0.40 -2.84
N ASN A 348 28.72 0.01 -4.12
CA ASN A 348 27.89 -1.02 -4.81
C ASN A 348 26.38 -1.13 -4.50
N ASP A 349 25.86 -0.44 -3.48
CA ASP A 349 24.48 -0.38 -3.06
C ASP A 349 23.87 0.95 -3.53
N ASP A 350 22.58 0.94 -3.85
CA ASP A 350 21.83 2.12 -4.31
C ASP A 350 21.59 3.17 -3.21
N LEU A 351 22.26 3.09 -2.07
CA LEU A 351 22.06 3.98 -0.93
C LEU A 351 22.97 5.21 -1.00
N CYS A 352 22.38 6.38 -0.75
CA CYS A 352 23.10 7.66 -0.77
C CYS A 352 23.61 8.02 0.63
N MET A 353 24.91 8.37 0.74
CA MET A 353 25.53 8.85 1.96
C MET A 353 25.82 10.34 1.88
N GLU A 354 25.59 11.04 2.99
CA GLU A 354 26.03 12.42 3.15
C GLU A 354 27.55 12.49 3.32
N ASN A 355 28.20 13.41 2.60
CA ASN A 355 29.53 13.83 2.99
C ASN A 355 29.37 14.80 4.17
N SER A 356 29.83 14.39 5.36
CA SER A 356 29.80 15.13 6.62
C SER A 356 30.46 16.52 6.58
N SER A 357 31.05 16.92 5.45
CA SER A 357 31.62 18.24 5.18
C SER A 357 30.67 19.24 4.50
N SER A 358 29.44 18.84 4.14
CA SER A 358 28.60 19.58 3.18
C SER A 358 27.56 20.50 3.84
N ILE A 359 27.18 20.23 5.09
CA ILE A 359 26.06 20.87 5.80
C ILE A 359 26.55 21.24 7.20
N GLY A 360 27.46 22.22 7.25
CA GLY A 360 28.00 22.75 8.49
C GLY A 360 27.15 23.93 8.97
N ASN A 361 26.75 23.88 10.24
CA ASN A 361 26.26 25.03 11.02
C ASN A 361 26.98 26.31 10.64
N CYS A 362 26.22 27.41 10.49
CA CYS A 362 26.79 28.74 10.32
C CYS A 362 27.76 29.04 11.47
N ASP A 363 29.06 29.04 11.21
CA ASP A 363 30.05 29.46 12.21
C ASP A 363 29.90 30.97 12.48
N ALA A 364 29.39 31.30 13.67
CA ALA A 364 29.47 32.57 14.40
C ALA A 364 28.89 33.87 13.74
N PRO A 365 28.47 34.87 14.54
CA PRO A 365 27.42 35.83 14.15
C PRO A 365 27.84 37.00 13.24
N ASN A 366 29.07 37.07 12.74
CA ASN A 366 29.64 38.34 12.23
C ASN A 366 30.39 38.27 10.88
N VAL A 367 29.97 37.40 9.96
CA VAL A 367 30.46 37.41 8.57
C VAL A 367 29.26 37.40 7.63
N ASN A 368 29.29 38.08 6.48
CA ASN A 368 28.22 38.03 5.48
C ASN A 368 28.15 36.60 4.86
N GLN A 369 27.34 35.72 5.47
CA GLN A 369 27.32 34.26 5.25
C GLN A 369 26.75 33.83 3.89
N THR A 370 26.05 34.72 3.17
CA THR A 370 25.47 34.46 1.83
C THR A 370 26.51 34.15 0.75
N SER A 371 27.80 34.39 1.01
CA SER A 371 28.89 34.07 0.09
C SER A 371 29.41 32.63 0.20
N GLN A 372 29.08 31.90 1.27
CA GLN A 372 29.62 30.56 1.53
C GLN A 372 28.73 29.41 1.04
N PHE A 373 27.44 29.67 0.86
CA PHE A 373 26.45 28.66 0.49
C PHE A 373 25.74 29.07 -0.80
N LYS A 374 25.33 28.08 -1.58
CA LYS A 374 24.51 28.24 -2.78
C LYS A 374 23.32 27.27 -2.73
N ILE A 375 22.22 27.66 -3.35
CA ILE A 375 21.06 26.81 -3.52
C ILE A 375 21.16 26.04 -4.84
N MET A 376 20.95 24.72 -4.79
CA MET A 376 20.86 23.85 -5.95
C MET A 376 19.41 23.36 -6.13
N PRO A 377 18.71 23.76 -7.21
CA PRO A 377 17.38 23.26 -7.49
C PRO A 377 17.45 21.83 -8.05
N VAL A 378 16.61 20.96 -7.51
CA VAL A 378 16.31 19.62 -8.00
C VAL A 378 14.84 19.61 -8.40
N GLN A 379 14.59 19.62 -9.72
CA GLN A 379 13.25 19.69 -10.27
C GLN A 379 12.52 18.36 -10.11
N GLN A 380 11.20 18.42 -10.06
CA GLN A 380 10.33 17.25 -10.00
C GLN A 380 10.63 16.35 -8.81
N THR A 381 10.86 16.94 -7.64
CA THR A 381 11.27 16.23 -6.44
C THR A 381 10.54 16.76 -5.23
N ASN A 382 10.01 15.84 -4.43
CA ASN A 382 9.46 16.09 -3.12
C ASN A 382 10.17 15.18 -2.10
N TYR A 383 9.88 15.35 -0.82
CA TYR A 383 10.59 14.72 0.25
C TYR A 383 9.65 14.29 1.38
N TYR A 384 9.92 13.14 1.99
CA TYR A 384 9.26 12.74 3.21
C TYR A 384 9.91 13.46 4.41
N PHE A 385 9.11 14.19 5.17
CA PHE A 385 9.58 14.90 6.35
C PHE A 385 8.55 14.86 7.48
N SER A 386 9.04 14.88 8.72
CA SER A 386 8.19 14.98 9.91
C SER A 386 7.91 16.45 10.23
N GLY A 387 6.91 16.71 11.07
CA GLY A 387 6.64 18.06 11.57
C GLY A 387 7.83 18.68 12.31
N PHE A 388 8.70 17.86 12.92
CA PHE A 388 9.90 18.33 13.62
C PHE A 388 11.00 18.81 12.68
N SER A 389 11.03 18.30 11.44
CA SER A 389 11.97 18.76 10.41
C SER A 389 11.60 20.14 9.86
N VAL A 390 10.39 20.65 10.12
CA VAL A 390 9.91 21.92 9.58
C VAL A 390 10.38 23.10 10.44
N ILE A 391 11.09 24.04 9.83
CA ILE A 391 11.44 25.34 10.42
C ILE A 391 10.34 26.36 10.16
N ALA A 392 9.87 26.43 8.91
CA ALA A 392 8.86 27.38 8.47
C ALA A 392 8.00 26.80 7.35
N ASN A 393 6.74 27.23 7.31
CA ASN A 393 5.77 26.94 6.26
C ASN A 393 5.21 28.26 5.72
N TYR A 394 5.35 28.49 4.42
CA TYR A 394 4.79 29.63 3.74
C TYR A 394 3.77 29.19 2.69
N SER A 395 2.54 29.68 2.82
CA SER A 395 1.43 29.40 1.89
C SER A 395 1.25 30.45 0.79
N ASP A 396 1.97 31.57 0.88
CA ASP A 396 1.80 32.73 -0.01
C ASP A 396 3.12 33.14 -0.69
N VAL A 397 3.91 32.16 -1.14
CA VAL A 397 5.19 32.45 -1.79
C VAL A 397 4.96 32.83 -3.26
N PRO A 398 5.31 34.07 -3.68
CA PRO A 398 4.90 34.60 -4.99
C PRO A 398 5.71 34.03 -6.16
N THR A 399 6.86 33.41 -5.89
CA THR A 399 7.76 32.86 -6.92
C THR A 399 8.52 31.66 -6.39
N VAL A 400 8.66 30.61 -7.20
CA VAL A 400 9.37 29.34 -6.88
C VAL A 400 10.75 29.60 -6.25
N SER A 401 11.54 30.55 -6.79
CA SER A 401 12.92 30.83 -6.34
C SER A 401 13.01 31.40 -4.92
N LYS A 402 11.98 32.12 -4.46
CA LYS A 402 11.98 32.72 -3.12
C LYS A 402 11.94 31.66 -2.02
N CYS A 403 11.41 30.48 -2.30
CA CYS A 403 11.44 29.36 -1.37
C CYS A 403 12.88 28.88 -1.12
N GLY A 404 13.71 28.86 -2.16
CA GLY A 404 15.15 28.61 -2.03
C GLY A 404 15.87 29.72 -1.27
N ASP A 405 15.56 30.98 -1.56
CA ASP A 405 16.16 32.14 -0.87
C ASP A 405 15.86 32.14 0.64
N ALA A 406 14.64 31.71 1.03
CA ALA A 406 14.27 31.58 2.43
C ALA A 406 15.21 30.59 3.17
N CYS A 407 15.47 29.42 2.57
CA CYS A 407 16.43 28.46 3.11
C CYS A 407 17.87 28.99 3.13
N LEU A 408 18.27 29.74 2.11
CA LEU A 408 19.62 30.32 2.05
C LEU A 408 19.85 31.34 3.18
N SER A 409 18.80 32.08 3.57
CA SER A 409 18.86 33.06 4.66
C SER A 409 18.82 32.46 6.06
N ASP A 410 18.34 31.22 6.20
CA ASP A 410 18.22 30.52 7.48
C ASP A 410 19.43 29.61 7.71
N CYS A 411 20.03 29.66 8.90
CA CYS A 411 21.24 28.92 9.23
C CYS A 411 21.00 27.45 9.58
N GLU A 412 19.82 27.12 10.10
CA GLU A 412 19.43 25.75 10.44
C GLU A 412 18.86 25.03 9.21
N CYS A 413 18.49 25.77 8.15
CA CYS A 413 17.96 25.16 6.95
C CYS A 413 19.01 24.36 6.15
N ILE A 414 18.64 23.13 5.82
CA ILE A 414 19.37 22.23 4.92
C ILE A 414 18.75 22.22 3.52
N ALA A 415 17.42 22.28 3.43
CA ALA A 415 16.71 22.36 2.15
C ALA A 415 15.32 22.98 2.29
N SER A 416 14.75 23.42 1.16
CA SER A 416 13.34 23.80 1.09
C SER A 416 12.61 23.13 -0.05
N VAL A 417 11.32 22.87 0.12
CA VAL A 417 10.45 22.24 -0.87
C VAL A 417 9.37 23.22 -1.27
N TYR A 418 9.30 23.53 -2.56
CA TYR A 418 8.21 24.30 -3.15
C TYR A 418 7.30 23.38 -3.95
N GLY A 419 5.99 23.50 -3.77
CA GLY A 419 5.00 22.77 -4.56
C GLY A 419 3.68 23.51 -4.67
N LEU A 420 2.72 22.88 -5.37
CA LEU A 420 1.37 23.38 -5.54
C LEU A 420 0.38 22.33 -5.02
N ASP A 421 -0.50 22.74 -4.11
CA ASP A 421 -1.60 21.92 -3.58
C ASP A 421 -2.93 22.62 -3.91
N ASP A 422 -3.78 22.00 -4.73
CA ASP A 422 -5.01 22.61 -5.26
C ASP A 422 -4.81 24.05 -5.79
N GLU A 423 -3.75 24.26 -6.58
CA GLU A 423 -3.31 25.56 -7.13
C GLU A 423 -2.82 26.59 -6.10
N LYS A 424 -2.72 26.24 -4.82
CA LYS A 424 -2.10 27.07 -3.78
C LYS A 424 -0.62 26.72 -3.63
N PRO A 425 0.28 27.71 -3.69
CA PRO A 425 1.69 27.47 -3.47
C PRO A 425 1.95 27.12 -2.01
N TYR A 426 2.80 26.13 -1.77
CA TYR A 426 3.37 25.90 -0.46
C TYR A 426 4.90 25.90 -0.54
N CYS A 427 5.53 26.33 0.53
CA CYS A 427 6.98 26.31 0.70
C CYS A 427 7.33 25.87 2.11
N TRP A 428 7.97 24.71 2.22
CA TRP A 428 8.48 24.18 3.47
C TRP A 428 9.98 24.40 3.56
N VAL A 429 10.44 24.98 4.67
CA VAL A 429 11.86 25.15 4.98
C VAL A 429 12.24 24.10 6.01
N LEU A 430 13.23 23.26 5.70
CA LEU A 430 13.53 22.03 6.42
C LEU A 430 14.93 22.07 7.06
N ARG A 431 15.01 21.63 8.33
CA ARG A 431 16.27 21.46 9.07
C ARG A 431 16.89 20.07 8.92
N SER A 432 16.18 19.12 8.34
CA SER A 432 16.65 17.74 8.13
C SER A 432 15.95 17.07 6.95
N LEU A 433 16.60 16.05 6.38
CA LEU A 433 16.17 15.31 5.17
C LEU A 433 16.21 13.80 5.42
N ASP A 434 15.57 13.39 6.49
CA ASP A 434 15.79 12.10 7.14
C ASP A 434 15.05 10.90 6.50
N PHE A 435 13.94 11.14 5.80
CA PHE A 435 13.04 10.06 5.34
C PHE A 435 13.05 9.82 3.82
N GLY A 436 14.00 10.43 3.11
CA GLY A 436 14.18 10.23 1.66
C GLY A 436 13.23 11.01 0.76
N GLY A 437 13.67 11.21 -0.48
CA GLY A 437 12.95 11.93 -1.52
C GLY A 437 12.30 11.02 -2.54
N PHE A 438 11.33 11.55 -3.29
CA PHE A 438 10.68 10.86 -4.39
C PHE A 438 10.39 11.82 -5.54
N GLU A 439 10.26 11.24 -6.73
CA GLU A 439 9.91 11.99 -7.94
C GLU A 439 8.47 12.51 -7.85
N ASP A 440 8.31 13.83 -7.91
CA ASP A 440 7.01 14.51 -7.88
C ASP A 440 7.01 15.67 -8.87
N THR A 441 6.26 15.53 -9.95
CA THR A 441 6.23 16.50 -11.05
C THR A 441 5.75 17.90 -10.64
N GLY A 442 5.00 18.02 -9.54
CA GLY A 442 4.45 19.28 -9.05
C GLY A 442 5.38 20.07 -8.12
N SER A 443 6.50 19.46 -7.70
CA SER A 443 7.36 19.99 -6.64
C SER A 443 8.79 20.22 -7.10
N THR A 444 9.49 21.12 -6.42
CA THR A 444 10.90 21.43 -6.62
C THR A 444 11.59 21.53 -5.26
N LEU A 445 12.64 20.72 -5.10
CA LEU A 445 13.51 20.73 -3.93
C LEU A 445 14.67 21.71 -4.16
N PHE A 446 15.00 22.50 -3.14
CA PHE A 446 16.11 23.42 -3.13
C PHE A 446 17.09 23.00 -2.05
N VAL A 447 18.22 22.42 -2.44
CA VAL A 447 19.25 21.93 -1.50
C VAL A 447 20.30 23.01 -1.25
N LYS A 448 20.58 23.30 0.02
CA LYS A 448 21.66 24.22 0.41
C LYS A 448 22.99 23.47 0.42
N VAL A 449 23.92 23.90 -0.41
CA VAL A 449 25.26 23.28 -0.52
C VAL A 449 26.36 24.32 -0.35
N ARG A 450 27.53 23.92 0.12
CA ARG A 450 28.70 24.79 0.22
C ARG A 450 29.18 25.22 -1.17
N ALA A 451 29.55 26.48 -1.34
CA ALA A 451 30.22 26.97 -2.54
C ALA A 451 31.70 26.58 -2.49
N ASN A 452 32.14 25.64 -3.32
CA ASN A 452 33.57 25.33 -3.43
C ASN A 452 34.32 26.50 -4.09
N GLU A 453 35.22 27.17 -3.36
CA GLU A 453 36.26 28.03 -3.94
C GLU A 453 37.26 27.15 -4.68
N SER A 454 37.03 26.92 -5.98
CA SER A 454 38.11 26.47 -6.85
C SER A 454 39.02 27.66 -7.14
N MET A 455 40.30 27.52 -6.75
CA MET A 455 41.41 28.43 -7.06
C MET A 455 41.39 28.82 -8.54
N GLY A 456 40.85 30.00 -8.82
CA GLY A 456 41.13 30.72 -10.05
C GLY A 456 42.60 31.12 -10.02
N THR A 457 43.43 30.36 -10.74
CA THR A 457 44.76 30.82 -11.10
C THR A 457 44.58 32.05 -11.97
N GLY A 458 44.81 33.21 -11.35
CA GLY A 458 44.89 34.47 -12.08
C GLY A 458 46.10 34.42 -13.00
N ASP A 459 45.88 34.83 -14.26
CA ASP A 459 46.90 35.55 -14.98
C ASP A 459 46.25 36.83 -15.51
N GLY A 460 46.52 37.92 -14.81
CA GLY A 460 46.19 39.25 -15.26
C GLY A 460 47.24 39.69 -16.26
N LYS A 461 46.82 40.09 -17.47
CA LYS A 461 47.70 40.85 -18.35
C LYS A 461 47.00 42.04 -18.99
N ARG A 462 47.66 43.17 -18.78
CA ARG A 462 47.34 44.55 -19.15
C ARG A 462 47.27 44.71 -20.67
N ASP A 463 46.44 45.65 -21.08
CA ASP A 463 46.38 46.26 -22.41
C ASP A 463 47.76 46.69 -22.92
N SER A 464 48.05 46.40 -24.20
CA SER A 464 48.51 47.38 -25.21
C SER A 464 48.72 46.72 -26.58
N ASP A 465 48.15 47.40 -27.58
CA ASP A 465 48.64 47.60 -28.95
C ASP A 465 48.73 46.45 -29.97
N ASP A 466 47.81 46.57 -30.94
CA ASP A 466 48.08 46.85 -32.36
C ASP A 466 47.74 45.77 -33.42
N ASP A 467 47.17 46.33 -34.47
CA ASP A 467 46.84 45.89 -35.83
C ASP A 467 47.11 44.44 -36.25
N SER A 468 46.09 43.82 -36.86
CA SER A 468 46.26 43.28 -38.22
C SER A 468 44.93 42.87 -38.84
N THR A 469 44.57 43.63 -39.87
CA THR A 469 43.58 43.26 -40.86
C THR A 469 44.02 42.07 -41.72
N ARG A 470 43.01 41.32 -42.20
CA ARG A 470 42.99 40.33 -43.30
C ARG A 470 43.28 38.87 -42.93
N LYS A 471 42.19 38.11 -42.82
CA LYS A 471 41.78 37.07 -43.81
C LYS A 471 40.33 36.61 -43.52
N LYS A 472 39.35 37.31 -44.11
CA LYS A 472 37.95 36.84 -44.21
C LYS A 472 37.63 36.57 -45.68
N VAL A 473 38.05 35.43 -46.22
CA VAL A 473 37.47 34.85 -47.45
C VAL A 473 37.59 33.33 -47.35
N LEU A 474 36.69 32.68 -46.59
CA LEU A 474 36.25 31.28 -46.82
C LEU A 474 35.15 30.81 -45.85
N ALA A 475 34.75 31.58 -44.83
CA ALA A 475 33.75 31.14 -43.83
C ALA A 475 32.29 31.53 -44.17
N ILE A 476 32.08 32.51 -45.06
CA ILE A 476 30.75 33.05 -45.36
C ILE A 476 29.84 32.05 -46.11
N PRO A 477 30.29 31.27 -47.11
CA PRO A 477 29.39 30.37 -47.84
C PRO A 477 28.94 29.17 -46.98
N ILE A 478 29.76 28.71 -46.04
CA ILE A 478 29.44 27.59 -45.16
C ILE A 478 28.36 28.00 -44.15
N VAL A 479 28.48 29.19 -43.55
CA VAL A 479 27.50 29.68 -42.58
C VAL A 479 26.15 29.94 -43.26
N VAL A 480 26.14 30.49 -44.47
CA VAL A 480 24.90 30.72 -45.24
C VAL A 480 24.27 29.41 -45.69
N SER A 481 25.07 28.40 -46.07
CA SER A 481 24.57 27.06 -46.41
C SER A 481 23.96 26.35 -45.21
N MET A 482 24.58 26.47 -44.03
CA MET A 482 24.12 25.81 -42.80
C MET A 482 22.85 26.46 -42.26
N THR A 483 22.72 27.78 -42.32
CA THR A 483 21.49 28.48 -41.92
C THR A 483 20.34 28.22 -42.89
N ALA A 484 20.61 28.09 -44.19
CA ALA A 484 19.60 27.70 -45.18
C ALA A 484 19.10 26.25 -44.94
N LEU A 485 20.00 25.31 -44.66
CA LEU A 485 19.65 23.91 -44.34
C LEU A 485 18.82 23.81 -43.06
N LEU A 486 19.20 24.53 -42.00
CA LEU A 486 18.43 24.60 -40.76
C LEU A 486 17.04 25.21 -40.97
N GLY A 487 16.94 26.29 -41.76
CA GLY A 487 15.66 26.88 -42.12
C GLY A 487 14.76 25.92 -42.89
N LEU A 488 15.32 25.15 -43.83
CA LEU A 488 14.59 24.17 -44.63
C LEU A 488 14.15 22.96 -43.79
N LEU A 489 14.99 22.52 -42.85
CA LEU A 489 14.63 21.48 -41.87
C LEU A 489 13.49 21.94 -40.96
N CYS A 490 13.55 23.18 -40.44
CA CYS A 490 12.50 23.76 -39.62
C CYS A 490 11.20 23.92 -40.41
N LEU A 491 11.25 24.30 -41.69
CA LEU A 491 10.08 24.38 -42.57
C LEU A 491 9.49 23.00 -42.87
N LEU A 492 10.31 21.96 -43.07
CA LEU A 492 9.85 20.59 -43.26
C LEU A 492 9.27 19.99 -41.98
N LEU A 493 9.84 20.30 -40.81
CA LEU A 493 9.30 19.93 -39.51
C LEU A 493 7.98 20.66 -39.25
N TYR A 494 7.92 21.97 -39.54
CA TYR A 494 6.68 22.74 -39.47
C TYR A 494 5.62 22.15 -40.39
N TYR A 495 5.97 21.84 -41.64
CA TYR A 495 5.04 21.26 -42.61
C TYR A 495 4.62 19.84 -42.23
N SER A 496 5.53 19.01 -41.72
CA SER A 496 5.20 17.64 -41.29
C SER A 496 4.35 17.63 -40.01
N VAL A 497 4.61 18.52 -39.06
CA VAL A 497 3.77 18.71 -37.86
C VAL A 497 2.42 19.31 -38.24
N HIS A 498 2.39 20.30 -39.16
CA HIS A 498 1.15 20.89 -39.64
C HIS A 498 0.33 19.87 -40.44
N ARG A 499 0.96 19.05 -41.28
CA ARG A 499 0.31 17.95 -42.02
C ARG A 499 -0.16 16.85 -41.07
N LYS A 500 0.60 16.50 -40.03
CA LYS A 500 0.20 15.52 -39.00
C LYS A 500 -0.96 16.04 -38.15
N ARG A 501 -0.96 17.33 -37.80
CA ARG A 501 -2.09 18.00 -37.12
C ARG A 501 -3.31 18.11 -38.03
N SER A 502 -3.13 18.41 -39.31
CA SER A 502 -4.20 18.47 -40.31
C SER A 502 -4.80 17.08 -40.58
N LEU A 503 -3.96 16.03 -40.67
CA LEU A 503 -4.40 14.64 -40.82
C LEU A 503 -5.09 14.13 -39.55
N LYS A 504 -4.59 14.50 -38.35
CA LYS A 504 -5.26 14.20 -37.07
C LYS A 504 -6.63 14.88 -36.99
N ARG A 505 -6.74 16.14 -37.40
CA ARG A 505 -8.04 16.84 -37.50
C ARG A 505 -8.94 16.20 -38.55
N ALA A 506 -8.41 15.78 -39.70
CA ALA A 506 -9.19 15.08 -40.73
C ALA A 506 -9.65 13.68 -40.28
N LEU A 507 -8.83 12.96 -39.51
CA LEU A 507 -9.15 11.67 -38.91
C LEU A 507 -10.21 11.80 -37.80
N GLU A 508 -10.06 12.81 -36.93
CA GLU A 508 -11.07 13.17 -35.92
C GLU A 508 -12.38 13.65 -36.56
N THR A 509 -12.34 14.31 -37.72
CA THR A 509 -13.54 14.69 -38.48
C THR A 509 -14.17 13.47 -39.18
N SER A 510 -13.38 12.46 -39.59
CA SER A 510 -13.89 11.22 -40.18
C SER A 510 -14.48 10.23 -39.16
N LEU A 511 -14.07 10.33 -37.89
CA LEU A 511 -14.61 9.53 -36.78
C LEU A 511 -15.94 10.06 -36.23
N ILE A 512 -16.40 11.23 -36.68
CA ILE A 512 -17.73 11.78 -36.33
C ILE A 512 -18.87 11.02 -37.06
N LEU A 513 -18.54 10.14 -38.00
CA LEU A 513 -19.52 9.24 -38.63
C LEU A 513 -19.34 7.78 -38.19
N SER A 514 -19.30 7.51 -36.88
CA SER A 514 -19.68 6.21 -36.30
C SER A 514 -19.88 6.37 -34.79
N GLY A 515 -21.10 6.76 -34.39
CA GLY A 515 -21.84 6.37 -33.17
C GLY A 515 -21.19 6.34 -31.78
N ALA A 516 -19.89 6.56 -31.59
CA ALA A 516 -19.21 6.35 -30.31
C ALA A 516 -19.18 7.64 -29.46
N PRO A 517 -19.36 7.52 -28.13
CA PRO A 517 -19.29 8.65 -27.20
C PRO A 517 -17.85 9.17 -27.06
N VAL A 518 -17.69 10.50 -26.96
CA VAL A 518 -16.38 11.15 -26.83
C VAL A 518 -15.93 11.16 -25.36
N HIS A 519 -14.66 10.82 -25.10
CA HIS A 519 -14.08 10.97 -23.76
C HIS A 519 -13.75 12.45 -23.48
N PHE A 520 -14.29 12.99 -22.39
CA PHE A 520 -14.02 14.35 -21.91
C PHE A 520 -13.22 14.28 -20.61
N SER A 521 -12.24 15.17 -20.45
CA SER A 521 -11.61 15.36 -19.13
C SER A 521 -12.57 16.05 -18.16
N TYR A 522 -12.37 15.88 -16.86
CA TYR A 522 -13.18 16.60 -15.87
C TYR A 522 -13.12 18.12 -16.08
N ARG A 523 -11.94 18.64 -16.43
CA ARG A 523 -11.69 20.04 -16.77
C ARG A 523 -12.51 20.51 -17.97
N ASP A 524 -12.65 19.69 -19.02
CA ASP A 524 -13.47 20.02 -20.18
C ASP A 524 -14.96 20.14 -19.81
N LEU A 525 -15.44 19.27 -18.92
CA LEU A 525 -16.82 19.33 -18.42
C LEU A 525 -17.05 20.55 -17.52
N GLN A 526 -16.08 20.92 -16.67
CA GLN A 526 -16.14 22.16 -15.89
C GLN A 526 -16.25 23.39 -16.79
N ILE A 527 -15.45 23.49 -17.85
CA ILE A 527 -15.51 24.63 -18.78
C ILE A 527 -16.88 24.67 -19.48
N ARG A 528 -17.36 23.52 -19.96
CA ARG A 528 -18.62 23.42 -20.74
C ARG A 528 -19.88 23.63 -19.90
N THR A 529 -19.80 23.44 -18.58
CA THR A 529 -20.90 23.65 -17.63
C THR A 529 -20.75 24.92 -16.80
N TRP A 530 -19.74 25.76 -17.08
CA TRP A 530 -19.37 26.91 -16.25
C TRP A 530 -19.25 26.52 -14.77
N ASN A 531 -18.33 25.60 -14.50
CA ASN A 531 -18.03 25.02 -13.19
C ASN A 531 -19.28 24.44 -12.49
N PHE A 532 -20.11 23.73 -13.25
CA PHE A 532 -21.37 23.14 -12.76
C PHE A 532 -22.32 24.15 -12.10
N SER A 533 -22.33 25.40 -12.59
CA SER A 533 -23.09 26.51 -11.97
C SER A 533 -24.61 26.37 -12.09
N GLN A 534 -25.10 25.81 -13.19
CA GLN A 534 -26.54 25.71 -13.46
C GLN A 534 -27.06 24.29 -13.31
N LEU A 535 -27.61 24.00 -12.13
CA LEU A 535 -28.27 22.72 -11.81
C LEU A 535 -29.64 22.63 -12.49
N LEU A 536 -29.84 21.57 -13.26
CA LEU A 536 -31.11 21.23 -13.92
C LEU A 536 -31.97 20.29 -13.06
N GLY A 537 -31.35 19.46 -12.21
CA GLY A 537 -32.05 18.59 -11.28
C GLY A 537 -31.14 17.64 -10.51
N THR A 538 -31.63 17.11 -9.39
CA THR A 538 -30.90 16.15 -8.52
C THR A 538 -31.73 14.88 -8.33
N GLY A 539 -31.05 13.73 -8.22
CA GLY A 539 -31.68 12.44 -7.93
C GLY A 539 -30.75 11.49 -7.18
N GLY A 540 -31.22 10.28 -6.85
CA GLY A 540 -30.50 9.32 -6.01
C GLY A 540 -29.15 8.83 -6.55
N PHE A 541 -28.85 9.10 -7.83
CA PHE A 541 -27.60 8.71 -8.50
C PHE A 541 -26.73 9.91 -8.90
N GLY A 542 -27.08 11.12 -8.47
CA GLY A 542 -26.27 12.32 -8.70
C GLY A 542 -27.04 13.52 -9.25
N SER A 543 -26.28 14.54 -9.64
CA SER A 543 -26.75 15.88 -10.00
C SER A 543 -26.58 16.16 -11.50
N VAL A 544 -27.57 16.76 -12.14
CA VAL A 544 -27.56 17.07 -13.58
C VAL A 544 -27.42 18.57 -13.80
N TYR A 545 -26.46 18.98 -14.61
CA TYR A 545 -26.12 20.37 -14.89
C TYR A 545 -26.29 20.71 -16.36
N LYS A 546 -26.58 21.97 -16.67
CA LYS A 546 -26.62 22.46 -18.05
C LYS A 546 -25.20 22.70 -18.55
N GLY A 547 -24.92 22.30 -19.78
CA GLY A 547 -23.69 22.64 -20.47
C GLY A 547 -23.90 22.93 -21.96
N SER A 548 -22.85 23.40 -22.62
CA SER A 548 -22.80 23.62 -24.07
C SER A 548 -21.55 23.01 -24.66
N LEU A 549 -21.69 22.30 -25.78
CA LEU A 549 -20.57 21.88 -26.61
C LEU A 549 -20.01 23.05 -27.44
N SER A 550 -18.82 22.87 -28.01
CA SER A 550 -18.09 23.87 -28.79
C SER A 550 -18.79 24.27 -30.10
N ASP A 551 -19.72 23.46 -30.59
CA ASP A 551 -20.58 23.71 -31.75
C ASP A 551 -21.90 24.43 -31.38
N GLY A 552 -22.11 24.74 -30.09
CA GLY A 552 -23.32 25.39 -29.58
C GLY A 552 -24.44 24.42 -29.20
N THR A 553 -24.24 23.10 -29.34
CA THR A 553 -25.22 22.09 -28.93
C THR A 553 -25.37 22.08 -27.41
N LEU A 554 -26.60 22.25 -26.93
CA LEU A 554 -26.91 22.19 -25.50
C LEU A 554 -26.88 20.73 -25.00
N VAL A 555 -26.24 20.52 -23.85
CA VAL A 555 -26.10 19.20 -23.23
C VAL A 555 -26.48 19.25 -21.75
N ALA A 556 -26.92 18.11 -21.23
CA ALA A 556 -27.12 17.87 -19.81
C ALA A 556 -25.98 16.98 -19.30
N VAL A 557 -25.21 17.47 -18.33
CA VAL A 557 -24.05 16.76 -17.75
C VAL A 557 -24.47 16.20 -16.40
N LYS A 558 -24.57 14.88 -16.30
CA LYS A 558 -24.91 14.19 -15.04
C LYS A 558 -23.64 13.81 -14.30
N LYS A 559 -23.39 14.47 -13.17
CA LYS A 559 -22.32 14.14 -12.22
C LYS A 559 -22.83 13.07 -11.26
N LEU A 560 -22.15 11.92 -11.21
CA LEU A 560 -22.49 10.83 -10.31
C LEU A 560 -21.77 11.06 -8.97
N ASP A 561 -22.51 11.13 -7.87
CA ASP A 561 -21.96 11.41 -6.54
C ASP A 561 -21.39 10.15 -5.85
N LYS A 562 -21.56 8.96 -6.46
CA LYS A 562 -21.08 7.68 -5.94
C LYS A 562 -20.61 6.71 -7.04
N VAL A 563 -19.30 6.45 -7.20
CA VAL A 563 -18.69 5.46 -8.13
C VAL A 563 -17.73 4.48 -7.39
N LEU A 564 -17.98 3.15 -7.40
CA LEU A 564 -17.18 2.10 -6.71
C LEU A 564 -15.81 2.01 -7.40
N PRO A 565 -14.71 1.76 -6.66
CA PRO A 565 -13.34 1.75 -7.20
C PRO A 565 -12.98 0.59 -8.14
N HIS A 566 -13.84 -0.42 -8.32
CA HIS A 566 -13.48 -1.67 -9.04
C HIS A 566 -14.10 -1.84 -10.45
N GLY A 567 -14.79 -0.84 -10.97
CA GLY A 567 -15.60 -0.98 -12.20
C GLY A 567 -15.15 -0.15 -13.40
N GLU A 568 -13.92 0.34 -13.51
CA GLU A 568 -13.51 1.22 -14.63
C GLU A 568 -13.70 0.54 -15.99
N LYS A 569 -13.34 -0.74 -16.12
CA LYS A 569 -13.58 -1.54 -17.33
C LYS A 569 -15.07 -1.78 -17.59
N GLU A 570 -15.87 -2.00 -16.56
CA GLU A 570 -17.32 -2.21 -16.65
C GLU A 570 -18.05 -0.93 -17.05
N PHE A 571 -17.69 0.21 -16.44
CA PHE A 571 -18.21 1.54 -16.74
C PHE A 571 -17.92 1.94 -18.19
N ILE A 572 -16.68 1.72 -18.66
CA ILE A 572 -16.31 2.00 -20.06
C ILE A 572 -17.10 1.08 -21.01
N THR A 573 -17.29 -0.19 -20.66
CA THR A 573 -18.06 -1.14 -21.47
C THR A 573 -19.55 -0.77 -21.53
N GLU A 574 -20.13 -0.36 -20.41
CA GLU A 574 -21.52 0.08 -20.29
C GLU A 574 -21.75 1.40 -21.04
N VAL A 575 -20.85 2.38 -20.88
CA VAL A 575 -20.90 3.66 -21.60
C VAL A 575 -20.77 3.47 -23.11
N ASN A 576 -19.90 2.57 -23.57
CA ASN A 576 -19.77 2.25 -24.99
C ASN A 576 -21.04 1.57 -25.53
N THR A 577 -21.67 0.70 -24.72
CA THR A 577 -22.94 0.04 -25.08
C THR A 577 -24.07 1.06 -25.19
N ILE A 578 -24.25 1.94 -24.18
CA ILE A 578 -25.28 2.98 -24.17
C ILE A 578 -25.03 4.04 -25.26
N GLY A 579 -23.76 4.39 -25.48
CA GLY A 579 -23.36 5.36 -26.50
C GLY A 579 -23.70 4.91 -27.92
N SER A 580 -23.72 3.60 -28.17
CA SER A 580 -24.07 3.00 -29.47
C SER A 580 -25.59 2.91 -29.75
N MET A 581 -26.45 3.23 -28.78
CA MET A 581 -27.90 3.16 -28.94
C MET A 581 -28.45 4.45 -29.58
N HIS A 582 -29.13 4.29 -30.72
CA HIS A 582 -29.78 5.40 -31.44
C HIS A 582 -31.27 5.12 -31.65
N HIS A 583 -32.12 5.84 -30.91
CA HIS A 583 -33.57 5.75 -31.07
C HIS A 583 -34.19 7.16 -31.00
N MET A 584 -35.25 7.41 -31.79
CA MET A 584 -35.87 8.72 -31.95
C MET A 584 -36.40 9.32 -30.63
N ASN A 585 -36.73 8.46 -29.67
CA ASN A 585 -37.30 8.84 -28.36
C ASN A 585 -36.30 8.71 -27.19
N LEU A 586 -35.00 8.49 -27.45
CA LEU A 586 -33.96 8.41 -26.41
C LEU A 586 -32.97 9.57 -26.53
N VAL A 587 -32.56 10.11 -25.38
CA VAL A 587 -31.52 11.16 -25.33
C VAL A 587 -30.17 10.52 -25.64
N ARG A 588 -29.50 11.02 -26.67
CA ARG A 588 -28.20 10.51 -27.12
C ARG A 588 -27.10 10.85 -26.12
N LEU A 589 -26.34 9.84 -25.68
CA LEU A 589 -25.12 10.04 -24.92
C LEU A 589 -24.02 10.59 -25.84
N CYS A 590 -23.55 11.81 -25.55
CA CYS A 590 -22.55 12.49 -26.39
C CYS A 590 -21.11 12.22 -25.93
N GLY A 591 -20.90 11.84 -24.67
CA GLY A 591 -19.59 11.57 -24.10
C GLY A 591 -19.61 11.29 -22.61
N TYR A 592 -18.44 10.96 -22.05
CA TYR A 592 -18.27 10.54 -20.65
C TYR A 592 -16.94 11.03 -20.05
N CYS A 593 -16.84 10.97 -18.72
CA CYS A 593 -15.65 11.26 -17.92
C CYS A 593 -15.54 10.20 -16.81
N SER A 594 -14.36 9.64 -16.58
CA SER A 594 -14.10 8.61 -15.56
C SER A 594 -12.92 9.03 -14.66
N GLU A 595 -13.21 9.73 -13.57
CA GLU A 595 -12.26 10.09 -12.51
C GLU A 595 -12.94 9.73 -11.15
N SER A 596 -12.23 9.08 -10.22
CA SER A 596 -12.79 8.16 -9.19
C SER A 596 -13.32 8.81 -7.89
N SER A 597 -14.52 8.41 -7.40
CA SER A 597 -14.91 8.45 -5.96
C SER A 597 -16.18 7.65 -5.56
N HIS A 598 -15.99 6.67 -4.64
CA HIS A 598 -16.83 5.90 -3.66
C HIS A 598 -18.31 5.44 -3.92
N ARG A 599 -18.73 4.20 -3.53
CA ARG A 599 -20.14 3.67 -3.64
C ARG A 599 -20.55 2.73 -2.48
N PHE A 600 -21.85 2.78 -2.10
CA PHE A 600 -22.66 1.70 -1.47
C PHE A 600 -24.15 2.00 -1.75
N CYS A 601 -24.88 1.16 -2.50
CA CYS A 601 -26.33 1.38 -2.73
C CYS A 601 -27.18 0.16 -3.16
N TYR A 602 -26.60 -1.01 -3.44
CA TYR A 602 -27.36 -2.11 -4.05
C TYR A 602 -28.25 -2.90 -3.06
N HIS A 603 -27.79 -3.07 -1.81
CA HIS A 603 -28.42 -3.97 -0.84
C HIS A 603 -29.79 -3.48 -0.31
N TRP A 604 -29.98 -2.17 -0.11
CA TRP A 604 -31.18 -1.65 0.56
C TRP A 604 -32.46 -1.68 -0.31
N PHE A 605 -32.31 -1.63 -1.63
CA PHE A 605 -33.45 -1.61 -2.56
C PHE A 605 -34.13 -2.97 -2.68
N LEU A 606 -33.37 -4.06 -2.61
CA LEU A 606 -33.86 -5.40 -2.84
C LEU A 606 -34.71 -5.91 -1.66
N GLN A 607 -34.31 -5.57 -0.43
CA GLN A 607 -35.04 -5.96 0.78
C GLN A 607 -36.43 -5.30 0.89
N ALA A 608 -36.58 -4.07 0.40
CA ALA A 608 -37.86 -3.37 0.39
C ALA A 608 -38.90 -4.00 -0.56
N MET A 609 -38.45 -4.72 -1.60
CA MET A 609 -39.35 -5.50 -2.46
C MET A 609 -39.78 -6.82 -1.84
N THR A 610 -38.88 -7.54 -1.18
CA THR A 610 -39.16 -8.87 -0.59
C THR A 610 -40.12 -8.78 0.59
N ASP A 611 -40.11 -7.66 1.32
CA ASP A 611 -41.01 -7.38 2.45
C ASP A 611 -42.38 -6.79 2.02
N GLU A 612 -42.72 -6.76 0.72
CA GLU A 612 -43.93 -6.14 0.16
C GLU A 612 -44.20 -4.68 0.63
N MET A 613 -43.14 -3.87 0.81
CA MET A 613 -43.27 -2.45 1.19
C MET A 613 -42.75 -1.51 0.10
N PRO A 614 -43.39 -1.47 -1.10
CA PRO A 614 -42.87 -0.72 -2.24
C PRO A 614 -42.82 0.80 -1.96
N LEU A 615 -43.74 1.33 -1.15
CA LEU A 615 -43.77 2.75 -0.77
C LEU A 615 -42.52 3.24 -0.05
N LYS A 616 -41.74 2.36 0.62
CA LYS A 616 -40.47 2.75 1.24
C LYS A 616 -39.36 3.04 0.24
N VAL A 617 -39.51 2.53 -0.98
CA VAL A 617 -38.59 2.72 -2.10
C VAL A 617 -38.89 4.02 -2.85
N ALA A 618 -40.16 4.45 -2.81
CA ALA A 618 -40.57 5.70 -3.40
C ALA A 618 -39.92 6.89 -2.68
N ASP A 619 -39.50 7.89 -3.46
CA ASP A 619 -39.07 9.18 -2.92
C ASP A 619 -40.19 9.78 -2.07
N ARG A 620 -39.88 10.19 -0.83
CA ARG A 620 -40.82 10.78 0.15
C ARG A 620 -41.63 11.95 -0.42
N ARG A 621 -41.14 12.62 -1.47
CA ARG A 621 -41.86 13.72 -2.14
C ARG A 621 -43.06 13.28 -2.98
N MET A 622 -43.22 11.98 -3.24
CA MET A 622 -44.30 11.40 -4.04
C MET A 622 -45.35 10.66 -3.21
N GLU A 623 -45.31 10.82 -1.88
CA GLU A 623 -46.23 10.20 -0.93
C GLU A 623 -47.68 10.64 -1.23
N GLY A 624 -48.57 9.66 -1.47
CA GLY A 624 -49.99 9.89 -1.78
C GLY A 624 -50.36 10.04 -3.27
N VAL A 625 -49.39 10.02 -4.20
CA VAL A 625 -49.64 10.09 -5.66
C VAL A 625 -49.30 8.77 -6.38
N ILE A 626 -48.60 7.86 -5.72
CA ILE A 626 -48.09 6.64 -6.34
C ILE A 626 -49.08 5.48 -6.17
N ASN A 627 -49.43 4.84 -7.28
CA ASN A 627 -50.11 3.56 -7.28
C ASN A 627 -49.10 2.44 -6.94
N GLU A 628 -49.33 1.71 -5.85
CA GLU A 628 -48.46 0.63 -5.39
C GLU A 628 -48.28 -0.47 -6.43
N GLU A 629 -49.32 -0.77 -7.22
CA GLU A 629 -49.24 -1.79 -8.27
C GLU A 629 -48.31 -1.37 -9.42
N GLU A 630 -48.36 -0.09 -9.81
CA GLU A 630 -47.47 0.44 -10.85
C GLU A 630 -46.03 0.54 -10.36
N LEU A 631 -45.83 0.90 -9.09
CA LEU A 631 -44.52 0.94 -8.47
C LEU A 631 -43.90 -0.46 -8.38
N MET A 632 -44.68 -1.45 -7.94
CA MET A 632 -44.24 -2.84 -7.85
C MET A 632 -43.91 -3.40 -9.24
N ARG A 633 -44.72 -3.08 -10.24
CA ARG A 633 -44.49 -3.46 -11.63
C ARG A 633 -43.19 -2.84 -12.17
N ALA A 634 -42.98 -1.55 -11.97
CA ALA A 634 -41.75 -0.86 -12.38
C ALA A 634 -40.50 -1.45 -11.72
N LEU A 635 -40.60 -1.81 -10.43
CA LEU A 635 -39.51 -2.46 -9.71
C LEU A 635 -39.20 -3.85 -10.28
N LYS A 636 -40.20 -4.71 -10.49
CA LYS A 636 -40.00 -6.04 -11.10
C LYS A 636 -39.33 -5.95 -12.48
N VAL A 637 -39.75 -5.00 -13.33
CA VAL A 637 -39.11 -4.74 -14.62
C VAL A 637 -37.64 -4.34 -14.43
N ALA A 638 -37.36 -3.42 -13.51
CA ALA A 638 -35.99 -2.98 -13.23
C ALA A 638 -35.09 -4.16 -12.84
N PHE A 639 -35.59 -5.08 -12.00
CA PHE A 639 -34.82 -6.25 -11.56
C PHE A 639 -34.60 -7.30 -12.65
N TRP A 640 -35.52 -7.44 -13.60
CA TRP A 640 -35.30 -8.26 -14.79
C TRP A 640 -34.26 -7.63 -15.74
N CYS A 641 -34.22 -6.30 -15.84
CA CYS A 641 -33.26 -5.59 -16.70
C CYS A 641 -31.81 -5.64 -16.19
N ILE A 642 -31.60 -5.84 -14.88
CA ILE A 642 -30.28 -5.85 -14.25
C ILE A 642 -29.74 -7.26 -13.95
N GLN A 643 -30.40 -8.32 -14.43
CA GLN A 643 -29.93 -9.69 -14.25
C GLN A 643 -28.50 -9.88 -14.76
N ASP A 644 -27.63 -10.54 -14.01
CA ASP A 644 -26.21 -10.67 -14.38
C ASP A 644 -26.05 -11.30 -15.78
N GLU A 645 -26.84 -12.33 -16.06
CA GLU A 645 -26.85 -13.02 -17.34
C GLU A 645 -27.65 -12.27 -18.42
N VAL A 646 -26.95 -11.89 -19.50
CA VAL A 646 -27.50 -11.08 -20.60
C VAL A 646 -28.73 -11.71 -21.25
N PHE A 647 -28.77 -13.05 -21.36
CA PHE A 647 -29.87 -13.77 -22.01
C PHE A 647 -31.14 -13.88 -21.16
N MET A 648 -31.08 -13.56 -19.86
CA MET A 648 -32.24 -13.53 -18.98
C MET A 648 -32.92 -12.17 -18.94
N ARG A 649 -32.27 -11.14 -19.49
CA ARG A 649 -32.82 -9.78 -19.55
C ARG A 649 -33.90 -9.71 -20.64
N PRO A 650 -35.07 -9.13 -20.36
CA PRO A 650 -36.13 -8.98 -21.33
C PRO A 650 -35.72 -8.02 -22.46
N SER A 651 -36.25 -8.25 -23.67
CA SER A 651 -36.05 -7.30 -24.76
C SER A 651 -36.76 -5.98 -24.46
N MET A 652 -36.32 -4.86 -25.04
CA MET A 652 -37.00 -3.57 -24.82
C MET A 652 -38.47 -3.58 -25.25
N GLY A 653 -38.85 -4.40 -26.24
CA GLY A 653 -40.25 -4.59 -26.61
C GLY A 653 -41.06 -5.29 -25.53
N ASP A 654 -40.46 -6.23 -24.80
CA ASP A 654 -41.09 -6.92 -23.68
C ASP A 654 -41.14 -6.01 -22.44
N VAL A 655 -40.08 -5.24 -22.18
CA VAL A 655 -40.04 -4.23 -21.11
C VAL A 655 -41.19 -3.23 -21.24
N ILE A 656 -41.46 -2.73 -22.46
CA ILE A 656 -42.59 -1.81 -22.70
C ILE A 656 -43.92 -2.50 -22.39
N LYS A 657 -44.13 -3.72 -22.88
CA LYS A 657 -45.36 -4.49 -22.61
C LYS A 657 -45.55 -4.80 -21.12
N MET A 658 -44.46 -5.10 -20.42
CA MET A 658 -44.42 -5.30 -18.98
C MET A 658 -44.80 -4.02 -18.22
N LEU A 659 -44.25 -2.86 -18.61
CA LEU A 659 -44.58 -1.56 -18.00
C LEU A 659 -45.98 -1.05 -18.35
N GLU A 660 -46.53 -1.41 -19.50
CA GLU A 660 -47.91 -1.10 -19.90
C GLU A 660 -48.94 -2.04 -19.21
N GLY A 661 -48.48 -3.14 -18.59
CA GLY A 661 -49.33 -4.12 -17.93
C GLY A 661 -50.02 -5.10 -18.89
N SER A 662 -49.57 -5.13 -20.15
CA SER A 662 -50.06 -6.07 -21.17
C SER A 662 -49.36 -7.44 -21.11
N MET A 663 -48.38 -7.58 -20.22
CA MET A 663 -47.63 -8.79 -19.97
C MET A 663 -47.44 -8.98 -18.46
N GLU A 664 -47.82 -10.15 -17.95
CA GLU A 664 -47.59 -10.50 -16.54
C GLU A 664 -46.09 -10.70 -16.27
N ILE A 665 -45.60 -10.16 -15.15
CA ILE A 665 -44.18 -10.17 -14.77
C ILE A 665 -43.98 -11.13 -13.60
N ASN A 666 -43.29 -12.23 -13.85
CA ASN A 666 -42.84 -13.16 -12.81
C ASN A 666 -41.76 -12.51 -11.94
N MET A 667 -41.55 -13.02 -10.72
CA MET A 667 -40.46 -12.54 -9.86
C MET A 667 -39.11 -12.86 -10.54
N PRO A 668 -38.21 -11.88 -10.72
CA PRO A 668 -36.89 -12.14 -11.29
C PRO A 668 -36.07 -13.04 -10.36
N PRO A 669 -35.21 -13.92 -10.91
CA PRO A 669 -34.29 -14.70 -10.10
C PRO A 669 -33.35 -13.75 -9.35
N MET A 670 -33.03 -14.15 -8.12
CA MET A 670 -32.15 -13.39 -7.26
C MET A 670 -30.71 -13.51 -7.84
N PRO A 671 -29.98 -12.39 -8.01
CA PRO A 671 -28.59 -12.45 -8.44
C PRO A 671 -27.80 -13.36 -7.50
N GLN A 672 -26.89 -14.19 -8.02
CA GLN A 672 -26.18 -15.20 -7.22
C GLN A 672 -25.47 -14.60 -6.00
N THR A 673 -24.95 -13.38 -6.16
CA THR A 673 -24.34 -12.58 -5.09
C THR A 673 -25.26 -12.29 -3.89
N VAL A 674 -26.58 -12.30 -4.09
CA VAL A 674 -27.56 -12.11 -3.00
C VAL A 674 -28.03 -13.45 -2.45
N VAL A 675 -28.12 -14.50 -3.27
CA VAL A 675 -28.40 -15.86 -2.79
C VAL A 675 -27.30 -16.31 -1.82
N GLU A 676 -26.04 -15.99 -2.13
CA GLU A 676 -24.89 -16.21 -1.25
C GLU A 676 -25.00 -15.42 0.08
N LEU A 677 -25.46 -14.17 0.05
CA LEU A 677 -25.67 -13.34 1.25
C LEU A 677 -26.82 -13.83 2.15
N ILE A 678 -27.82 -14.54 1.59
CA ILE A 678 -28.99 -15.04 2.35
C ILE A 678 -28.71 -16.41 2.96
N GLU A 679 -27.91 -17.26 2.31
CA GLU A 679 -27.49 -18.55 2.86
C GLU A 679 -26.51 -18.42 4.05
N GLU A 680 -25.88 -17.26 4.23
CA GLU A 680 -24.96 -16.92 5.34
C GLU A 680 -25.65 -16.57 6.70
N GLY A 681 -26.97 -16.70 6.84
CA GLY A 681 -27.61 -16.78 8.17
C GLY A 681 -27.71 -15.49 9.00
N LEU A 682 -27.70 -14.31 8.37
CA LEU A 682 -27.69 -13.00 9.04
C LEU A 682 -29.06 -12.41 9.43
N ASP A 683 -30.09 -13.23 9.72
CA ASP A 683 -31.42 -12.76 10.17
C ASP A 683 -31.36 -12.04 11.55
N GLN A 684 -30.31 -12.27 12.35
CA GLN A 684 -30.19 -11.71 13.71
C GLN A 684 -29.58 -10.29 13.75
N VAL A 685 -28.62 -9.96 12.88
CA VAL A 685 -28.04 -8.60 12.82
C VAL A 685 -29.06 -7.60 12.29
N TYR A 686 -29.94 -8.04 11.38
CA TYR A 686 -31.05 -7.23 10.88
C TYR A 686 -32.07 -6.87 11.97
N ARG A 687 -32.40 -7.80 12.90
CA ARG A 687 -33.27 -7.49 14.04
C ARG A 687 -32.64 -6.56 15.07
N ALA A 688 -31.31 -6.56 15.18
CA ALA A 688 -30.59 -5.63 16.04
C ALA A 688 -30.62 -4.19 15.48
N MET A 689 -30.40 -4.02 14.17
CA MET A 689 -30.47 -2.70 13.52
C MET A 689 -31.88 -2.10 13.47
N LYS A 690 -32.93 -2.93 13.53
CA LYS A 690 -34.33 -2.46 13.62
C LYS A 690 -34.64 -1.76 14.95
N ARG A 691 -33.87 -1.98 16.03
CA ARG A 691 -34.10 -1.33 17.34
C ARG A 691 -33.61 0.12 17.38
N ASP A 692 -32.56 0.47 16.63
CA ASP A 692 -31.99 1.83 16.67
C ASP A 692 -32.76 2.86 15.82
N PHE A 693 -33.76 2.43 15.05
CA PHE A 693 -34.67 3.32 14.33
C PHE A 693 -35.93 3.72 15.11
N HIS A 694 -36.13 3.20 16.33
CA HIS A 694 -37.31 3.50 17.15
C HIS A 694 -37.07 4.47 18.31
N GLN A 695 -35.89 5.09 18.42
CA GLN A 695 -35.60 6.05 19.49
C GLN A 695 -35.39 7.49 18.99
N PHE A 696 -36.45 8.04 18.39
CA PHE A 696 -36.75 9.48 18.52
C PHE A 696 -38.17 9.59 19.09
N SER A 697 -38.25 9.52 20.42
CA SER A 697 -39.47 9.80 21.16
C SER A 697 -39.85 11.28 21.04
N SER A 698 -41.08 11.53 20.59
CA SER A 698 -41.96 12.64 20.95
C SER A 698 -41.34 13.80 21.73
N PHE A 699 -41.10 14.93 21.06
CA PHE A 699 -41.17 16.23 21.71
C PHE A 699 -42.56 16.82 21.50
N THR A 700 -43.37 16.74 22.55
CA THR A 700 -44.63 17.48 22.68
C THR A 700 -44.29 18.94 22.92
N ILE A 701 -44.48 19.81 21.92
CA ILE A 701 -44.44 21.26 22.12
C ILE A 701 -45.87 21.73 22.44
N THR A 702 -46.05 22.16 23.67
CA THR A 702 -47.25 22.81 24.19
C THR A 702 -47.46 24.18 23.53
N THR A 703 -48.69 24.41 23.07
CA THR A 703 -49.20 25.65 22.49
C THR A 703 -49.68 26.65 23.55
N HIS A 704 -49.34 27.95 23.38
CA HIS A 704 -50.19 29.17 23.49
C HIS A 704 -49.39 30.43 23.95
N PRO A 705 -49.90 31.69 23.76
CA PRO A 705 -50.03 32.39 22.48
C PRO A 705 -49.59 33.88 22.55
N SER A 706 -49.07 34.46 21.47
CA SER A 706 -49.06 35.92 21.16
C SER A 706 -48.08 36.12 19.99
N SER A 707 -48.26 36.95 18.98
CA SER A 707 -49.27 37.98 18.67
C SER A 707 -48.97 38.49 17.24
N HIS A 708 -50.02 38.83 16.48
CA HIS A 708 -50.05 39.73 15.31
C HIS A 708 -49.30 39.26 14.03
N ALA A 709 -50.03 38.90 12.96
CA ALA A 709 -50.50 39.80 11.86
C ALA A 709 -49.49 39.78 10.68
N THR A 710 -49.77 39.71 9.37
CA THR A 710 -50.96 39.63 8.49
C THR A 710 -50.46 39.19 7.10
N CYS A 711 -51.33 38.58 6.29
CA CYS A 711 -51.13 38.22 4.88
C CYS A 711 -50.66 39.37 3.96
N SER A 712 -49.98 39.04 2.85
CA SER A 712 -50.46 39.45 1.51
C SER A 712 -49.78 38.68 0.37
N TYR A 713 -50.63 38.12 -0.49
CA TYR A 713 -50.33 37.68 -1.85
C TYR A 713 -49.88 38.86 -2.71
N SER A 714 -48.97 38.62 -3.66
CA SER A 714 -48.97 39.28 -4.98
C SER A 714 -48.13 38.49 -5.97
N THR A 715 -48.83 37.92 -6.95
CA THR A 715 -48.32 37.46 -8.23
C THR A 715 -47.89 38.65 -9.09
N MET A 716 -46.80 38.51 -9.86
CA MET A 716 -46.78 38.86 -11.30
C MET A 716 -45.46 38.42 -11.98
N SER A 717 -45.65 37.66 -13.05
CA SER A 717 -44.75 37.32 -14.17
C SER A 717 -44.46 38.57 -15.04
N PRO A 718 -43.77 38.48 -16.20
CA PRO A 718 -42.40 38.06 -16.48
C PRO A 718 -41.57 39.20 -17.12
N ARG A 719 -40.24 39.09 -17.11
CA ARG A 719 -39.37 39.45 -18.24
C ARG A 719 -37.99 38.86 -18.07
#